data_AF-A0A2D5ZDG3-F1
#
_entry.id   AF-A0A2D5ZDG3-F1
#
_cell.length_a   1.000
_cell.length_b   1.000
_cell.length_c   1.000
_cell.angle_alpha   90.00
_cell.angle_beta   90.00
_cell.angle_gamma   90.00
#
_symmetry.space_group_name_H-M   'P 1'
#
loop_
_entity.id
_entity.type
_entity.pdbx_description
1 polymer ?
#
loop_
_entity_poly.entity_id
_entity_poly.type
_entity_poly.pdbx_seq_one_letter_code
_entity_poly.pdbx_strand_id
1 'polypeptide(L)'
;MAVETRWWHTEGGKVVCTLCPRECHIPEGSRGFCFVRANVDGALELTTDGRSSGFCIDPIEKKPLNHFLPGTPIMSFGTAGCNLGCKFCQNWDISKSREMDRLADEATPEAIIEAAEQTGCRSVAFTYNDPVIWAEYAIEISKIARQRDIRTVAVTAGYISPDARREFYKWIDAANMDLKAFTETFYRGLTQTHLEPVLDTLKYLKHETDVWFEITNLMIPGENDSPDETRRMCAWIVEELGPDVPVHFTAFHPDFKMRDKPRTPHETLIRARQIAQEAGIAYVYVGNVNDLERQSTYCGHCGQMVIERDWYDLGRYELDGARCRGCGREVPGVFESQPGDWGRKRTPVTIRKTSEDRVTVSARGPRRQAAAATGVTAVAATAPASVGASSGRKVAERGPTFSEPAVPPRIEFDDDEAARLLVFTRQVVDAAVTGGEAPGDLPAGLHDSSAYGIFVTLRRGEMLRACRGRWGGDEGAKLGEMLRQVAVDTAASDQRFPSIAGQELTRLALDISLMHSPRVVEATGEDRIDEITVGTHGLVIHHQRGRGLLLPHVATEAGWDSKTFLDSVCRKAGLPPDTWRRDSSARIMTFQSRLLTDPAPRRELDRKSINGHDLQELTDWSSALLRGQSPSPPNSVLADKHDEQLGLWMQTTSDTSTAAIGTGQSLVELARAAVGSLTQLNEQKGHAPSPIRQIVALWQAIRLDARDYPGRHRGMGRHAVLARNGKQWSLIVNAGPGQRDRITSALANLGLGPEQWRRSDDVQVTAFTPIAFEARRPPQRVRPPARAGQFYPGDPSEMGRALDEYLPGDRGGARCRRAVMLPHAGWVYCGQTMGRALAATEVPDTLVIIGPNHTGQGPAWSIASHTSWDLPGASIPIATDLADELAERVDGLVHDDVAHRMEHGTEVLLPFLHRINPSIRVVPIVIGRCQYEQTTAMATALAEVCGELGQPPLLVISSDMNHFAAEPENRRLDHMALDAMATGDPRRLYETCTVNQISMCGMVPACIIMQALAMSGDTPKPELIDYSNSAAASGDTSRVVGYAGVVMD
;
A
#
# COMPACT_ATOMS: atom_id res chain seq x y z
N MET A 1 -6.79 17.10 -25.83
CA MET A 1 -7.65 16.33 -26.76
C MET A 1 -7.27 14.88 -26.55
N ALA A 2 -8.20 13.96 -26.33
CA ALA A 2 -7.85 12.56 -26.09
C ALA A 2 -7.29 11.93 -27.37
N VAL A 3 -6.12 11.28 -27.30
CA VAL A 3 -5.56 10.50 -28.42
C VAL A 3 -6.42 9.26 -28.64
N GLU A 4 -6.80 9.03 -29.90
CA GLU A 4 -7.51 7.84 -30.35
C GLU A 4 -6.65 6.59 -30.10
N THR A 5 -7.15 5.67 -29.28
CA THR A 5 -6.41 4.44 -28.96
C THR A 5 -6.63 3.37 -30.03
N ARG A 6 -5.61 2.54 -30.28
CA ARG A 6 -5.54 1.69 -31.48
C ARG A 6 -5.81 0.21 -31.23
N TRP A 7 -5.44 -0.28 -30.05
CA TRP A 7 -5.48 -1.72 -29.75
C TRP A 7 -6.71 -2.10 -28.95
N TRP A 8 -7.84 -2.14 -29.65
CA TRP A 8 -9.09 -2.63 -29.10
C TRP A 8 -10.08 -3.02 -30.21
N HIS A 9 -11.08 -3.80 -29.82
CA HIS A 9 -12.26 -4.09 -30.64
C HIS A 9 -13.48 -4.22 -29.73
N THR A 10 -14.67 -4.40 -30.31
CA THR A 10 -15.89 -4.62 -29.53
C THR A 10 -16.33 -6.07 -29.56
N GLU A 11 -16.65 -6.64 -28.40
CA GLU A 11 -17.19 -7.99 -28.26
C GLU A 11 -18.31 -7.99 -27.21
N GLY A 12 -19.49 -8.53 -27.54
CA GLY A 12 -20.61 -8.64 -26.60
C GLY A 12 -21.08 -7.31 -25.98
N GLY A 13 -20.98 -6.20 -26.72
CA GLY A 13 -21.32 -4.86 -26.23
C GLY A 13 -20.31 -4.25 -25.25
N LYS A 14 -19.11 -4.83 -25.13
CA LYS A 14 -17.98 -4.31 -24.34
C LYS A 14 -16.81 -3.98 -25.26
N VAL A 15 -15.95 -3.07 -24.81
CA VAL A 15 -14.65 -2.82 -25.43
C VAL A 15 -13.65 -3.85 -24.90
N VAL A 16 -12.94 -4.53 -25.78
CA VAL A 16 -11.86 -5.45 -25.45
C VAL A 16 -10.54 -4.78 -25.80
N CYS A 17 -9.76 -4.40 -24.79
CA CYS A 17 -8.44 -3.77 -24.97
C CYS A 17 -7.37 -4.82 -25.25
N THR A 18 -6.80 -4.84 -26.45
CA THR A 18 -5.82 -5.84 -26.92
C THR A 18 -4.37 -5.36 -26.84
N LEU A 19 -4.10 -4.18 -26.28
CA LEU A 19 -2.75 -3.62 -26.11
C LEU A 19 -1.76 -4.59 -25.43
N CYS A 20 -2.19 -5.26 -24.36
CA CYS A 20 -1.36 -6.15 -23.57
C CYS A 20 -2.08 -7.48 -23.33
N PRO A 21 -1.36 -8.55 -22.92
CA PRO A 21 -1.93 -9.90 -22.77
C PRO A 21 -3.04 -10.05 -21.74
N ARG A 22 -3.43 -8.95 -21.05
CA ARG A 22 -4.59 -8.95 -20.15
C ARG A 22 -5.93 -8.98 -20.85
N GLU A 23 -6.00 -8.52 -22.10
CA GLU A 23 -7.23 -8.49 -22.90
C GLU A 23 -8.45 -8.02 -22.11
N CYS A 24 -8.33 -6.84 -21.47
CA CYS A 24 -9.36 -6.37 -20.55
C CYS A 24 -10.68 -6.17 -21.30
N HIS A 25 -11.73 -6.89 -20.89
CA HIS A 25 -13.11 -6.61 -21.29
C HIS A 25 -13.65 -5.48 -20.42
N ILE A 26 -13.72 -4.28 -20.97
CA ILE A 26 -14.04 -3.04 -20.27
C ILE A 26 -15.48 -2.66 -20.60
N PRO A 27 -16.42 -2.79 -19.64
CA PRO A 27 -17.77 -2.29 -19.81
C PRO A 27 -17.78 -0.76 -20.01
N GLU A 28 -18.84 -0.25 -20.62
CA GLU A 28 -19.06 1.20 -20.76
C GLU A 28 -18.88 1.93 -19.42
N GLY A 29 -18.14 3.05 -19.43
CA GLY A 29 -17.85 3.86 -18.25
C GLY A 29 -16.85 3.24 -17.26
N SER A 30 -16.25 2.09 -17.58
CA SER A 30 -15.25 1.41 -16.76
C SER A 30 -13.83 1.63 -17.29
N ARG A 31 -12.83 1.24 -16.49
CA ARG A 31 -11.41 1.30 -16.84
C ARG A 31 -10.81 -0.10 -16.86
N GLY A 32 -9.79 -0.30 -17.70
CA GLY A 32 -8.97 -1.50 -17.69
C GLY A 32 -8.14 -1.63 -16.41
N PHE A 33 -7.46 -2.77 -16.24
CA PHE A 33 -6.65 -3.06 -15.06
C PHE A 33 -5.62 -1.95 -14.75
N CYS A 34 -5.07 -1.33 -15.79
CA CYS A 34 -4.07 -0.26 -15.68
C CYS A 34 -4.63 1.09 -15.21
N PHE A 35 -5.95 1.21 -15.04
CA PHE A 35 -6.70 2.42 -14.66
C PHE A 35 -6.65 3.58 -15.65
N VAL A 36 -5.73 3.59 -16.62
CA VAL A 36 -5.56 4.72 -17.55
C VAL A 36 -6.30 4.58 -18.88
N ARG A 37 -6.68 3.35 -19.25
CA ARG A 37 -7.51 3.08 -20.43
C ARG A 37 -8.96 2.92 -20.03
N ALA A 38 -9.83 3.77 -20.55
CA ALA A 38 -11.25 3.84 -20.18
C ALA A 38 -12.13 3.56 -21.40
N ASN A 39 -13.22 2.82 -21.21
CA ASN A 39 -14.26 2.71 -22.23
C ASN A 39 -15.23 3.90 -22.07
N VAL A 40 -15.21 4.80 -23.05
CA VAL A 40 -16.01 6.04 -23.09
C VAL A 40 -16.79 6.02 -24.40
N ASP A 41 -18.12 6.05 -24.31
CA ASP A 41 -19.01 6.07 -25.48
C ASP A 41 -18.77 4.91 -26.46
N GLY A 42 -18.45 3.72 -25.93
CA GLY A 42 -18.15 2.53 -26.71
C GLY A 42 -16.78 2.52 -27.39
N ALA A 43 -15.92 3.50 -27.10
CA ALA A 43 -14.56 3.57 -27.60
C ALA A 43 -13.54 3.53 -26.45
N LEU A 44 -12.36 2.96 -26.71
CA LEU A 44 -11.28 2.98 -25.74
C LEU A 44 -10.50 4.31 -25.82
N GLU A 45 -10.37 4.99 -24.70
CA GLU A 45 -9.64 6.26 -24.57
C GLU A 45 -8.48 6.17 -23.58
N LEU A 46 -7.39 6.90 -23.88
CA LEU A 46 -6.24 7.08 -22.98
C LEU A 46 -6.44 8.33 -22.11
N THR A 47 -6.67 8.13 -20.82
CA THR A 47 -6.99 9.23 -19.89
C THR A 47 -5.76 9.99 -19.38
N THR A 48 -4.54 9.53 -19.69
CA THR A 48 -3.27 10.15 -19.25
C THR A 48 -2.50 10.82 -20.36
N ASP A 49 -3.13 11.01 -21.53
CA ASP A 49 -2.51 11.70 -22.64
C ASP A 49 -2.12 13.15 -22.29
N GLY A 50 -0.93 13.58 -22.71
CA GLY A 50 -0.37 14.91 -22.41
C GLY A 50 -0.07 15.17 -20.93
N ARG A 51 -0.06 14.15 -20.07
CA ARG A 51 0.05 14.28 -18.61
C ARG A 51 1.22 13.48 -18.05
N SER A 52 1.85 13.99 -17.00
CA SER A 52 3.03 13.40 -16.37
C SER A 52 2.97 13.44 -14.84
N SER A 53 3.55 12.43 -14.20
CA SER A 53 3.79 12.41 -12.74
C SER A 53 4.94 13.34 -12.31
N GLY A 54 5.56 14.06 -13.26
CA GLY A 54 6.67 14.98 -13.06
C GLY A 54 7.86 14.66 -13.97
N PHE A 55 8.66 15.67 -14.27
CA PHE A 55 9.84 15.56 -15.15
C PHE A 55 11.15 15.70 -14.37
N CYS A 56 12.14 14.88 -14.71
CA CYS A 56 13.45 14.94 -14.10
C CYS A 56 14.56 14.55 -15.06
N ILE A 57 15.68 15.26 -15.03
CA ILE A 57 16.90 14.87 -15.74
C ILE A 57 17.73 14.00 -14.79
N ASP A 58 17.99 12.78 -15.22
CA ASP A 58 18.77 11.75 -14.52
C ASP A 58 19.98 11.33 -15.39
N PRO A 59 20.99 10.65 -14.84
CA PRO A 59 21.97 9.91 -15.64
C PRO A 59 21.34 8.69 -16.30
N ILE A 60 21.84 8.30 -17.47
CA ILE A 60 21.37 7.11 -18.19
C ILE A 60 21.57 5.82 -17.38
N GLU A 61 22.62 5.74 -16.55
CA GLU A 61 22.92 4.60 -15.68
C GLU A 61 21.80 4.30 -14.67
N LYS A 62 20.98 5.32 -14.35
CA LYS A 62 19.81 5.14 -13.49
C LYS A 62 18.65 4.42 -14.20
N LYS A 63 18.66 4.36 -15.54
CA LYS A 63 17.76 3.57 -16.39
C LYS A 63 18.59 2.37 -16.87
N PRO A 64 18.79 1.32 -16.06
CA PRO A 64 19.93 0.41 -16.09
C PRO A 64 20.37 -0.03 -17.51
N LEU A 65 21.15 0.86 -18.14
CA LEU A 65 21.59 0.80 -19.53
C LEU A 65 23.04 1.23 -19.53
N ASN A 66 23.92 0.30 -19.18
CA ASN A 66 25.35 0.57 -19.07
C ASN A 66 26.01 0.71 -20.46
N HIS A 67 25.39 0.15 -21.48
CA HIS A 67 25.92 0.05 -22.85
C HIS A 67 25.15 0.93 -23.84
N PHE A 68 24.38 1.92 -23.36
CA PHE A 68 23.68 2.88 -24.20
C PHE A 68 23.99 4.30 -23.76
N LEU A 69 24.77 5.02 -24.58
CA LEU A 69 25.14 6.43 -24.36
C LEU A 69 25.64 6.73 -22.93
N PRO A 70 26.61 5.98 -22.39
CA PRO A 70 27.04 6.08 -20.99
C PRO A 70 27.49 7.50 -20.61
N GLY A 71 27.07 7.96 -19.43
CA GLY A 71 27.40 9.26 -18.84
C GLY A 71 26.54 10.42 -19.33
N THR A 72 25.60 10.18 -20.26
CA THR A 72 24.77 11.25 -20.83
C THR A 72 23.52 11.58 -19.98
N PRO A 73 23.01 12.83 -20.04
CA PRO A 73 21.75 13.19 -19.41
C PRO A 73 20.53 12.65 -20.15
N ILE A 74 19.55 12.14 -19.40
CA ILE A 74 18.27 11.64 -19.91
C ILE A 74 17.07 12.33 -19.24
N MET A 75 16.15 12.87 -20.06
CA MET A 75 14.89 13.43 -19.59
C MET A 75 13.93 12.30 -19.23
N SER A 76 13.56 12.16 -17.96
CA SER A 76 12.78 11.03 -17.44
C SER A 76 11.40 11.47 -16.97
N PHE A 77 10.38 10.73 -17.36
CA PHE A 77 9.02 10.92 -16.85
C PHE A 77 8.16 9.66 -16.98
N GLY A 78 7.00 9.67 -16.34
CA GLY A 78 6.01 8.59 -16.37
C GLY A 78 4.59 9.09 -16.20
N THR A 79 3.63 8.19 -16.27
CA THR A 79 2.20 8.47 -16.04
C THR A 79 1.69 7.70 -14.81
N ALA A 80 0.39 7.74 -14.53
CA ALA A 80 -0.21 6.93 -13.47
C ALA A 80 -0.50 5.49 -13.94
N GLY A 81 -0.57 4.54 -13.01
CA GLY A 81 -1.05 3.18 -13.29
C GLY A 81 0.00 2.23 -13.89
N CYS A 82 -0.36 0.95 -14.05
CA CYS A 82 0.52 -0.11 -14.60
C CYS A 82 -0.31 -1.33 -15.05
N ASN A 83 0.11 -2.04 -16.10
CA ASN A 83 -0.46 -3.31 -16.53
C ASN A 83 -0.02 -4.50 -15.64
N LEU A 84 0.98 -4.33 -14.77
CA LEU A 84 1.38 -5.34 -13.79
C LEU A 84 0.79 -5.05 -12.41
N GLY A 85 0.50 -6.12 -11.66
CA GLY A 85 -0.01 -6.14 -10.28
C GLY A 85 1.06 -6.29 -9.19
N CYS A 86 2.34 -5.97 -9.48
CA CYS A 86 3.49 -6.19 -8.60
C CYS A 86 3.25 -5.83 -7.12
N LYS A 87 3.38 -6.82 -6.22
CA LYS A 87 3.33 -6.63 -4.75
C LYS A 87 4.60 -6.00 -4.17
N PHE A 88 5.73 -6.13 -4.88
CA PHE A 88 7.06 -5.62 -4.51
C PHE A 88 7.41 -4.27 -5.16
N CYS A 89 6.44 -3.54 -5.73
CA CYS A 89 6.75 -2.37 -6.54
C CYS A 89 7.43 -1.26 -5.72
N GLN A 90 8.60 -0.81 -6.21
CA GLN A 90 9.41 0.25 -5.58
C GLN A 90 8.96 1.66 -6.01
N ASN A 91 8.19 1.78 -7.10
CA ASN A 91 7.50 3.00 -7.54
C ASN A 91 5.97 2.83 -7.38
N TRP A 92 5.53 2.25 -6.26
CA TRP A 92 4.12 1.87 -6.07
C TRP A 92 3.19 3.08 -6.02
N ASP A 93 3.69 4.21 -5.52
CA ASP A 93 2.99 5.48 -5.45
C ASP A 93 2.57 5.96 -6.86
N ILE A 94 3.42 5.82 -7.86
CA ILE A 94 3.08 6.20 -9.24
C ILE A 94 2.30 5.07 -9.93
N SER A 95 2.81 3.85 -9.88
CA SER A 95 2.31 2.70 -10.65
C SER A 95 0.99 2.09 -10.14
N LYS A 96 0.64 2.31 -8.87
CA LYS A 96 -0.63 1.83 -8.26
C LYS A 96 -1.61 2.95 -7.98
N SER A 97 -1.30 4.18 -8.40
CA SER A 97 -2.24 5.30 -8.31
C SER A 97 -3.48 5.04 -9.14
N ARG A 98 -4.65 5.22 -8.54
CA ARG A 98 -5.93 5.37 -9.24
C ARG A 98 -6.30 6.85 -9.42
N GLU A 99 -5.59 7.73 -8.73
CA GLU A 99 -5.84 9.17 -8.71
C GLU A 99 -5.08 9.83 -9.86
N MET A 100 -5.85 10.45 -10.77
CA MET A 100 -5.29 11.28 -11.83
C MET A 100 -4.63 12.55 -11.27
N ASP A 101 -4.91 12.90 -10.01
CA ASP A 101 -4.39 14.09 -9.32
C ASP A 101 -2.87 14.04 -9.06
N ARG A 102 -2.23 12.85 -9.20
CA ARG A 102 -0.76 12.74 -9.26
C ARG A 102 -0.16 13.27 -10.56
N LEU A 103 -0.97 13.44 -11.60
CA LEU A 103 -0.54 14.03 -12.86
C LEU A 103 -0.61 15.56 -12.72
N ALA A 104 0.46 16.15 -12.18
CA ALA A 104 0.51 17.58 -11.89
C ALA A 104 1.04 18.41 -13.07
N ASP A 105 1.83 17.80 -13.94
CA ASP A 105 2.45 18.48 -15.08
C ASP A 105 1.78 18.05 -16.39
N GLU A 106 1.32 19.03 -17.16
CA GLU A 106 0.83 18.84 -18.53
C GLU A 106 1.92 19.29 -19.52
N ALA A 107 2.25 18.43 -20.48
CA ALA A 107 3.19 18.75 -21.55
C ALA A 107 2.77 18.03 -22.83
N THR A 108 2.86 18.70 -23.97
CA THR A 108 2.65 18.04 -25.26
C THR A 108 3.93 17.29 -25.68
N PRO A 109 3.84 16.32 -26.61
CA PRO A 109 5.02 15.64 -27.13
C PRO A 109 6.11 16.60 -27.62
N GLU A 110 5.76 17.67 -28.33
CA GLU A 110 6.70 18.67 -28.83
C GLU A 110 7.39 19.42 -27.69
N ALA A 111 6.64 19.76 -26.63
CA ALA A 111 7.17 20.49 -25.50
C ALA A 111 8.19 19.66 -24.71
N ILE A 112 8.00 18.34 -24.62
CA ILE A 112 8.94 17.43 -23.98
C ILE A 112 10.25 17.38 -24.77
N ILE A 113 10.18 17.27 -26.10
CA ILE A 113 11.37 17.21 -26.95
C ILE A 113 12.10 18.55 -26.97
N GLU A 114 11.38 19.68 -27.09
CA GLU A 114 11.99 21.00 -27.01
C GLU A 114 12.68 21.21 -25.65
N ALA A 115 12.05 20.76 -24.56
CA ALA A 115 12.66 20.82 -23.23
C ALA A 115 13.94 19.98 -23.15
N ALA A 116 13.93 18.77 -23.71
CA ALA A 116 15.10 17.90 -23.75
C ALA A 116 16.26 18.54 -24.53
N GLU A 117 15.99 19.17 -25.68
CA GLU A 117 16.99 19.93 -26.44
C GLU A 117 17.55 21.11 -25.64
N GLN A 118 16.66 21.93 -25.05
CA GLN A 118 17.06 23.11 -24.26
C GLN A 118 17.96 22.74 -23.08
N THR A 119 17.80 21.55 -22.51
CA THR A 119 18.60 21.06 -21.38
C THR A 119 19.78 20.18 -21.77
N GLY A 120 20.02 19.99 -23.08
CA GLY A 120 21.12 19.16 -23.59
C GLY A 120 20.95 17.66 -23.34
N CYS A 121 19.73 17.18 -23.11
CA CYS A 121 19.44 15.76 -22.95
C CYS A 121 19.68 15.02 -24.26
N ARG A 122 20.41 13.90 -24.22
CA ARG A 122 20.67 13.05 -25.38
C ARG A 122 19.52 12.09 -25.65
N SER A 123 18.69 11.86 -24.63
CA SER A 123 17.59 10.92 -24.70
C SER A 123 16.41 11.32 -23.80
N VAL A 124 15.26 10.68 -24.05
CA VAL A 124 14.06 10.75 -23.22
C VAL A 124 13.69 9.33 -22.75
N ALA A 125 13.48 9.15 -21.45
CA ALA A 125 13.04 7.90 -20.84
C ALA A 125 11.55 7.93 -20.50
N PHE A 126 10.84 6.94 -21.01
CA PHE A 126 9.52 6.53 -20.58
C PHE A 126 9.67 5.54 -19.42
N THR A 127 9.43 6.01 -18.19
CA THR A 127 9.81 5.32 -16.95
C THR A 127 8.87 5.63 -15.78
N TYR A 128 9.29 5.33 -14.55
CA TYR A 128 8.53 5.40 -13.28
C TYR A 128 7.37 4.40 -13.19
N ASN A 129 6.58 4.27 -14.24
CA ASN A 129 5.64 3.18 -14.48
C ASN A 129 5.89 2.51 -15.85
N ASP A 130 5.11 1.47 -16.16
CA ASP A 130 5.31 0.74 -17.42
C ASP A 130 4.74 1.54 -18.62
N PRO A 131 5.56 1.91 -19.62
CA PRO A 131 5.14 2.75 -20.74
C PRO A 131 4.17 2.08 -21.71
N VAL A 132 4.03 0.75 -21.68
CA VAL A 132 3.11 0.01 -22.54
C VAL A 132 1.68 0.54 -22.40
N ILE A 133 1.24 0.89 -21.18
CA ILE A 133 -0.15 1.28 -20.94
C ILE A 133 -0.55 2.60 -21.61
N TRP A 134 0.41 3.46 -21.94
CA TRP A 134 0.26 4.75 -22.60
C TRP A 134 1.06 4.83 -23.91
N ALA A 135 1.16 3.69 -24.60
CA ALA A 135 1.99 3.51 -25.79
C ALA A 135 1.78 4.55 -26.90
N GLU A 136 0.54 5.03 -27.15
CA GLU A 136 0.27 6.04 -28.18
C GLU A 136 1.04 7.35 -27.91
N TYR A 137 1.03 7.81 -26.66
CA TYR A 137 1.72 9.03 -26.25
C TYR A 137 3.26 8.86 -26.33
N ALA A 138 3.78 7.70 -25.91
CA ALA A 138 5.20 7.37 -26.09
C ALA A 138 5.63 7.35 -27.56
N ILE A 139 4.83 6.74 -28.45
CA ILE A 139 5.08 6.66 -29.90
C ILE A 139 5.13 8.06 -30.53
N GLU A 140 4.20 8.95 -30.15
CA GLU A 140 4.17 10.32 -30.67
C GLU A 140 5.42 11.11 -30.26
N ILE A 141 5.83 11.01 -28.99
CA ILE A 141 7.07 11.61 -28.50
C ILE A 141 8.27 11.05 -29.28
N SER A 142 8.36 9.73 -29.45
CA SER A 142 9.47 9.10 -30.17
C SER A 142 9.56 9.52 -31.64
N LYS A 143 8.44 9.71 -32.32
CA LYS A 143 8.43 10.23 -33.70
C LYS A 143 9.04 11.62 -33.81
N ILE A 144 8.73 12.50 -32.85
CA ILE A 144 9.25 13.87 -32.81
C ILE A 144 10.72 13.87 -32.38
N ALA A 145 11.08 13.06 -31.37
CA ALA A 145 12.46 12.91 -30.90
C ALA A 145 13.41 12.53 -32.03
N ARG A 146 13.00 11.58 -32.87
CA ARG A 146 13.79 11.11 -34.03
C ARG A 146 14.03 12.20 -35.08
N GLN A 147 13.10 13.14 -35.25
CA GLN A 147 13.29 14.29 -36.15
C GLN A 147 14.33 15.29 -35.63
N ARG A 148 14.62 15.25 -34.33
CA ARG A 148 15.55 16.16 -33.63
C ARG A 148 16.81 15.46 -33.10
N ASP A 149 17.09 14.25 -33.58
CA ASP A 149 18.23 13.41 -33.15
C ASP A 149 18.32 13.18 -31.63
N ILE A 150 17.16 13.12 -30.96
CA ILE A 150 17.04 12.71 -29.56
C ILE A 150 16.59 11.26 -29.50
N ARG A 151 17.30 10.44 -28.73
CA ARG A 151 16.99 9.02 -28.57
C ARG A 151 15.85 8.78 -27.57
N THR A 152 15.13 7.68 -27.72
CA THR A 152 14.07 7.30 -26.78
C THR A 152 14.33 5.96 -26.11
N VAL A 153 14.04 5.92 -24.82
CA VAL A 153 14.30 4.79 -23.93
C VAL A 153 13.00 4.34 -23.28
N ALA A 154 12.68 3.05 -23.37
CA ALA A 154 11.57 2.43 -22.63
C ALA A 154 12.11 1.64 -21.42
N VAL A 155 11.66 1.96 -20.21
CA VAL A 155 11.89 1.10 -19.04
C VAL A 155 10.60 0.33 -18.75
N THR A 156 10.57 -0.95 -19.10
CA THR A 156 9.32 -1.73 -19.19
C THR A 156 9.52 -3.17 -18.74
N ALA A 157 8.46 -3.80 -18.26
CA ALA A 157 8.42 -5.24 -18.04
C ALA A 157 8.19 -6.04 -19.35
N GLY A 158 7.98 -5.37 -20.49
CA GLY A 158 7.77 -6.05 -21.77
C GLY A 158 6.46 -6.82 -21.88
N TYR A 159 5.48 -6.54 -21.02
CA TYR A 159 4.20 -7.25 -21.00
C TYR A 159 3.22 -6.64 -22.01
N ILE A 160 3.47 -6.86 -23.29
CA ILE A 160 2.79 -6.24 -24.43
C ILE A 160 2.36 -7.30 -25.45
N SER A 161 1.23 -7.08 -26.13
CA SER A 161 0.70 -8.04 -27.11
C SER A 161 1.53 -8.06 -28.40
N PRO A 162 1.53 -9.17 -29.17
CA PRO A 162 2.32 -9.29 -30.40
C PRO A 162 2.08 -8.19 -31.44
N ASP A 163 0.83 -7.73 -31.60
CA ASP A 163 0.51 -6.68 -32.57
C ASP A 163 0.98 -5.30 -32.07
N ALA A 164 0.76 -5.01 -30.80
CA ALA A 164 1.14 -3.72 -30.22
C ALA A 164 2.66 -3.55 -30.09
N ARG A 165 3.40 -4.62 -29.77
CA ARG A 165 4.86 -4.54 -29.61
C ARG A 165 5.58 -4.16 -30.90
N ARG A 166 5.08 -4.63 -32.06
CA ARG A 166 5.65 -4.27 -33.37
C ARG A 166 5.61 -2.77 -33.62
N GLU A 167 4.49 -2.13 -33.30
CA GLU A 167 4.35 -0.70 -33.50
C GLU A 167 5.09 0.12 -32.43
N PHE A 168 5.02 -0.31 -31.17
CA PHE A 168 5.70 0.37 -30.06
C PHE A 168 7.21 0.41 -30.28
N TYR A 169 7.85 -0.74 -30.47
CA TYR A 169 9.32 -0.84 -30.57
C TYR A 169 9.88 -0.34 -31.91
N LYS A 170 9.06 -0.11 -32.93
CA LYS A 170 9.49 0.56 -34.18
C LYS A 170 10.07 1.97 -33.93
N TRP A 171 9.61 2.63 -32.85
CA TRP A 171 9.98 4.02 -32.55
C TRP A 171 10.92 4.16 -31.35
N ILE A 172 11.11 3.10 -30.57
CA ILE A 172 12.03 3.08 -29.42
C ILE A 172 13.46 2.83 -29.92
N ASP A 173 14.45 3.50 -29.34
CA ASP A 173 15.88 3.28 -29.70
C ASP A 173 16.57 2.33 -28.71
N ALA A 174 16.19 2.38 -27.43
CA ALA A 174 16.65 1.41 -26.44
C ALA A 174 15.59 1.02 -25.39
N ALA A 175 15.75 -0.16 -24.79
CA ALA A 175 14.86 -0.66 -23.75
C ALA A 175 15.63 -1.28 -22.58
N ASN A 176 15.24 -0.92 -21.36
CA ASN A 176 15.56 -1.73 -20.19
C ASN A 176 14.37 -2.67 -19.91
N MET A 177 14.63 -3.97 -20.01
CA MET A 177 13.62 -5.02 -19.89
C MET A 177 13.67 -5.65 -18.50
N ASP A 178 12.63 -5.39 -17.72
CA ASP A 178 12.56 -5.81 -16.32
C ASP A 178 11.97 -7.22 -16.22
N LEU A 179 12.82 -8.23 -16.40
CA LEU A 179 12.49 -9.65 -16.28
C LEU A 179 12.36 -10.00 -14.80
N LYS A 180 11.13 -10.03 -14.30
CA LYS A 180 10.84 -10.03 -12.85
C LYS A 180 11.25 -11.31 -12.13
N ALA A 181 11.17 -12.44 -12.80
CA ALA A 181 11.52 -13.78 -12.31
C ALA A 181 11.59 -14.73 -13.51
N PHE A 182 11.86 -16.00 -13.26
CA PHE A 182 11.88 -17.04 -14.29
C PHE A 182 11.01 -18.24 -13.91
N THR A 183 9.88 -17.94 -13.25
CA THR A 183 8.84 -18.91 -12.92
C THR A 183 7.44 -18.32 -13.10
N GLU A 184 6.53 -19.15 -13.61
CA GLU A 184 5.12 -18.76 -13.80
C GLU A 184 4.40 -18.51 -12.46
N THR A 185 4.76 -19.24 -11.40
CA THR A 185 4.22 -19.05 -10.05
C THR A 185 4.48 -17.64 -9.52
N PHE A 186 5.70 -17.12 -9.70
CA PHE A 186 6.03 -15.74 -9.32
C PHE A 186 5.16 -14.74 -10.10
N TYR A 187 5.03 -14.92 -11.42
CA TYR A 187 4.26 -14.02 -12.26
C TYR A 187 2.77 -14.02 -11.88
N ARG A 188 2.17 -15.18 -11.63
CA ARG A 188 0.77 -15.26 -11.17
C ARG A 188 0.58 -14.67 -9.77
N GLY A 189 1.44 -15.03 -8.83
CA GLY A 189 1.28 -14.72 -7.41
C GLY A 189 1.66 -13.28 -7.02
N LEU A 190 2.71 -12.73 -7.65
CA LEU A 190 3.29 -11.44 -7.25
C LEU A 190 3.06 -10.34 -8.26
N THR A 191 3.00 -10.63 -9.56
CA THR A 191 2.76 -9.62 -10.62
C THR A 191 1.36 -9.71 -11.24
N GLN A 192 0.60 -10.77 -10.96
CA GLN A 192 -0.71 -11.05 -11.56
C GLN A 192 -0.66 -11.11 -13.10
N THR A 193 0.44 -11.58 -13.66
CA THR A 193 0.68 -11.70 -15.11
C THR A 193 1.24 -13.08 -15.45
N HIS A 194 1.77 -13.26 -16.67
CA HIS A 194 2.37 -14.50 -17.18
C HIS A 194 3.81 -14.25 -17.60
N LEU A 195 4.69 -15.24 -17.46
CA LEU A 195 6.10 -15.14 -17.85
C LEU A 195 6.27 -15.11 -19.37
N GLU A 196 5.61 -16.02 -20.09
CA GLU A 196 5.82 -16.26 -21.51
C GLU A 196 5.72 -15.00 -22.40
N PRO A 197 4.74 -14.10 -22.23
CA PRO A 197 4.65 -12.90 -23.08
C PRO A 197 5.86 -11.95 -22.94
N VAL A 198 6.54 -11.96 -21.79
CA VAL A 198 7.77 -11.19 -21.59
C VAL A 198 8.93 -11.84 -22.35
N LEU A 199 9.04 -13.17 -22.29
CA LEU A 199 10.05 -13.94 -23.02
C LEU A 199 9.89 -13.78 -24.53
N ASP A 200 8.66 -13.85 -25.04
CA ASP A 200 8.36 -13.60 -26.45
C ASP A 200 8.76 -12.19 -26.88
N THR A 201 8.60 -11.20 -26.00
CA THR A 201 8.99 -9.82 -26.29
C THR A 201 10.51 -9.68 -26.32
N LEU A 202 11.24 -10.35 -25.42
CA LEU A 202 12.71 -10.40 -25.47
C LEU A 202 13.23 -11.05 -26.75
N LYS A 203 12.64 -12.18 -27.18
CA LYS A 203 12.96 -12.83 -28.46
C LYS A 203 12.68 -11.90 -29.64
N TYR A 204 11.52 -11.23 -29.63
CA TYR A 204 11.16 -10.24 -30.64
C TYR A 204 12.20 -9.12 -30.74
N LEU A 205 12.59 -8.51 -29.61
CA LEU A 205 13.60 -7.46 -29.60
C LEU A 205 14.93 -7.93 -30.19
N LYS A 206 15.38 -9.13 -29.82
CA LYS A 206 16.64 -9.69 -30.29
C LYS A 206 16.65 -10.03 -31.78
N HIS A 207 15.60 -10.66 -32.27
CA HIS A 207 15.61 -11.30 -33.60
C HIS A 207 14.91 -10.47 -34.68
N GLU A 208 14.04 -9.54 -34.30
CA GLU A 208 13.18 -8.81 -35.25
C GLU A 208 13.36 -7.27 -35.19
N THR A 209 14.25 -6.74 -34.33
CA THR A 209 14.44 -5.29 -34.18
C THR A 209 15.91 -4.89 -34.02
N ASP A 210 16.21 -3.60 -34.25
CA ASP A 210 17.51 -2.98 -33.95
C ASP A 210 17.53 -2.27 -32.59
N VAL A 211 16.51 -2.46 -31.75
CA VAL A 211 16.42 -1.81 -30.44
C VAL A 211 17.52 -2.34 -29.54
N TRP A 212 18.37 -1.45 -29.01
CA TRP A 212 19.34 -1.85 -27.98
C TRP A 212 18.61 -2.20 -26.70
N PHE A 213 18.86 -3.36 -26.09
CA PHE A 213 18.22 -3.68 -24.82
C PHE A 213 19.15 -4.35 -23.82
N GLU A 214 18.87 -4.09 -22.55
CA GLU A 214 19.52 -4.71 -21.40
C GLU A 214 18.44 -5.25 -20.46
N ILE A 215 18.74 -6.33 -19.76
CA ILE A 215 17.80 -7.00 -18.86
C ILE A 215 18.09 -6.60 -17.42
N THR A 216 17.06 -6.28 -16.67
CA THR A 216 17.15 -6.10 -15.21
C THR A 216 16.32 -7.14 -14.50
N ASN A 217 16.89 -7.76 -13.48
CA ASN A 217 16.24 -8.71 -12.60
C ASN A 217 16.39 -8.24 -11.15
N LEU A 218 15.27 -7.81 -10.56
CA LEU A 218 15.19 -7.43 -9.16
C LEU A 218 15.18 -8.69 -8.30
N MET A 219 16.26 -8.91 -7.56
CA MET A 219 16.41 -10.09 -6.70
C MET A 219 15.65 -9.88 -5.40
N ILE A 220 14.68 -10.74 -5.08
CA ILE A 220 13.81 -10.67 -3.91
C ILE A 220 14.06 -11.91 -3.03
N PRO A 221 14.46 -11.74 -1.76
CA PRO A 221 14.75 -12.84 -0.85
C PRO A 221 13.59 -13.83 -0.69
N GLY A 222 13.87 -15.11 -0.94
CA GLY A 222 12.92 -16.21 -0.82
C GLY A 222 11.83 -16.25 -1.89
N GLU A 223 11.95 -15.50 -2.98
CA GLU A 223 10.97 -15.49 -4.07
C GLU A 223 11.59 -15.85 -5.42
N ASN A 224 12.63 -15.13 -5.86
CA ASN A 224 13.33 -15.39 -7.14
C ASN A 224 14.86 -15.46 -6.98
N ASP A 225 15.36 -15.51 -5.74
CA ASP A 225 16.80 -15.50 -5.44
C ASP A 225 17.43 -16.90 -5.29
N SER A 226 16.70 -17.94 -5.71
CA SER A 226 17.26 -19.29 -5.73
C SER A 226 18.37 -19.40 -6.80
N PRO A 227 19.50 -20.04 -6.48
CA PRO A 227 20.57 -20.27 -7.46
C PRO A 227 20.10 -21.05 -8.69
N ASP A 228 19.17 -21.97 -8.50
CA ASP A 228 18.63 -22.82 -9.58
C ASP A 228 17.76 -22.03 -10.56
N GLU A 229 16.87 -21.16 -10.08
CA GLU A 229 16.11 -20.26 -10.94
C GLU A 229 17.02 -19.29 -11.71
N THR A 230 18.02 -18.73 -11.03
CA THR A 230 19.02 -17.86 -11.67
C THR A 230 19.73 -18.58 -12.81
N ARG A 231 20.16 -19.84 -12.59
CA ARG A 231 20.79 -20.67 -13.64
C ARG A 231 19.87 -20.88 -14.83
N ARG A 232 18.61 -21.26 -14.61
CA ARG A 232 17.65 -21.45 -15.71
C ARG A 232 17.44 -20.18 -16.51
N MET A 233 17.27 -19.05 -15.83
CA MET A 233 17.12 -17.76 -16.48
C MET A 233 18.33 -17.42 -17.35
N CYS A 234 19.54 -17.57 -16.79
CA CYS A 234 20.77 -17.23 -17.50
C CYS A 234 21.04 -18.17 -18.68
N ALA A 235 20.81 -19.47 -18.50
CA ALA A 235 20.93 -20.45 -19.59
C ALA A 235 20.00 -20.12 -20.76
N TRP A 236 18.74 -19.79 -20.46
CA TRP A 236 17.77 -19.37 -21.47
C TRP A 236 18.19 -18.06 -22.16
N ILE A 237 18.69 -17.06 -21.42
CA ILE A 237 19.19 -15.81 -22.02
C ILE A 237 20.32 -16.10 -23.01
N VAL A 238 21.28 -16.96 -22.63
CA VAL A 238 22.42 -17.30 -23.51
C VAL A 238 21.95 -18.08 -24.74
N GLU A 239 21.03 -19.04 -24.56
CA GLU A 239 20.51 -19.87 -25.65
C GLU A 239 19.69 -19.07 -26.67
N GLU A 240 18.79 -18.20 -26.19
CA GLU A 240 17.80 -17.53 -27.03
C GLU A 240 18.25 -16.13 -27.44
N LEU A 241 18.90 -15.38 -26.55
CA LEU A 241 19.27 -13.97 -26.79
C LEU A 241 20.77 -13.78 -27.09
N GLY A 242 21.58 -14.78 -26.76
CA GLY A 242 23.04 -14.77 -26.91
C GLY A 242 23.78 -14.16 -25.70
N PRO A 243 25.10 -14.39 -25.62
CA PRO A 243 25.92 -14.02 -24.46
C PRO A 243 26.16 -12.51 -24.30
N ASP A 244 25.87 -11.74 -25.35
CA ASP A 244 26.20 -10.32 -25.45
C ASP A 244 25.11 -9.38 -24.88
N VAL A 245 23.94 -9.92 -24.48
CA VAL A 245 22.87 -9.13 -23.87
C VAL A 245 23.20 -8.86 -22.40
N PRO A 246 23.38 -7.58 -21.98
CA PRO A 246 23.73 -7.28 -20.61
C PRO A 246 22.61 -7.60 -19.60
N VAL A 247 22.99 -8.10 -18.43
CA VAL A 247 22.07 -8.43 -17.33
C VAL A 247 22.46 -7.71 -16.05
N HIS A 248 21.48 -7.08 -15.40
CA HIS A 248 21.63 -6.35 -14.15
C HIS A 248 20.85 -7.04 -13.03
N PHE A 249 21.55 -7.41 -11.95
CA PHE A 249 20.91 -7.89 -10.72
C PHE A 249 20.82 -6.75 -9.71
N THR A 250 19.60 -6.37 -9.33
CA THR A 250 19.36 -5.23 -8.43
C THR A 250 18.75 -5.66 -7.10
N ALA A 251 18.99 -4.91 -6.03
CA ALA A 251 18.42 -5.20 -4.70
C ALA A 251 16.97 -4.74 -4.56
N PHE A 252 16.11 -5.63 -4.07
CA PHE A 252 14.79 -5.33 -3.56
C PHE A 252 14.86 -4.54 -2.24
N HIS A 253 13.91 -3.63 -2.05
CA HIS A 253 13.61 -2.98 -0.77
C HIS A 253 12.09 -3.03 -0.49
N PRO A 254 11.69 -3.30 0.78
CA PRO A 254 10.30 -3.62 1.14
C PRO A 254 9.38 -2.40 1.28
N ASP A 255 9.05 -1.75 0.17
CA ASP A 255 8.33 -0.46 0.19
C ASP A 255 6.80 -0.55 0.10
N PHE A 256 6.25 -1.67 -0.40
CA PHE A 256 4.83 -1.76 -0.75
C PHE A 256 4.08 -2.86 0.01
N LYS A 257 3.76 -3.99 -0.63
CA LYS A 257 2.94 -5.06 -0.04
C LYS A 257 3.75 -6.23 0.52
N MET A 258 5.05 -6.28 0.22
CA MET A 258 5.97 -7.32 0.68
C MET A 258 6.88 -6.76 1.77
N ARG A 259 6.27 -6.24 2.85
CA ARG A 259 6.99 -5.58 3.95
C ARG A 259 7.63 -6.56 4.94
N ASP A 260 7.18 -7.82 4.88
CA ASP A 260 7.66 -8.97 5.63
C ASP A 260 8.99 -9.52 5.12
N LYS A 261 9.41 -9.14 3.90
CA LYS A 261 10.65 -9.61 3.28
C LYS A 261 11.82 -8.66 3.60
N PRO A 262 13.02 -9.17 3.88
CA PRO A 262 14.19 -8.31 4.08
C PRO A 262 14.64 -7.66 2.78
N ARG A 263 15.40 -6.56 2.90
CA ARG A 263 16.16 -6.00 1.76
C ARG A 263 17.13 -7.06 1.23
N THR A 264 17.35 -7.11 -0.08
CA THR A 264 18.27 -8.08 -0.68
C THR A 264 19.69 -7.88 -0.16
N PRO A 265 20.30 -8.93 0.41
CA PRO A 265 21.71 -8.90 0.80
C PRO A 265 22.60 -8.68 -0.42
N HIS A 266 23.72 -7.97 -0.23
CA HIS A 266 24.66 -7.70 -1.31
C HIS A 266 25.24 -9.00 -1.89
N GLU A 267 25.50 -9.97 -1.02
CA GLU A 267 26.03 -11.30 -1.34
C GLU A 267 25.11 -12.07 -2.29
N THR A 268 23.79 -11.87 -2.20
CA THR A 268 22.83 -12.48 -3.13
C THR A 268 23.04 -11.96 -4.56
N LEU A 269 23.32 -10.67 -4.74
CA LEU A 269 23.60 -10.08 -6.05
C LEU A 269 24.94 -10.57 -6.61
N ILE A 270 25.97 -10.65 -5.76
CA ILE A 270 27.29 -11.17 -6.15
C ILE A 270 27.18 -12.61 -6.64
N ARG A 271 26.44 -13.45 -5.91
CA ARG A 271 26.19 -14.84 -6.28
C ARG A 271 25.40 -14.96 -7.59
N ALA A 272 24.35 -14.16 -7.77
CA ALA A 272 23.60 -14.15 -9.03
C ALA A 272 24.48 -13.75 -10.21
N ARG A 273 25.34 -12.74 -10.02
CA ARG A 273 26.34 -12.35 -11.01
C ARG A 273 27.30 -13.48 -11.36
N GLN A 274 27.84 -14.17 -10.36
CA GLN A 274 28.73 -15.30 -10.59
C GLN A 274 28.05 -16.40 -11.41
N ILE A 275 26.82 -16.76 -11.05
CA ILE A 275 26.03 -17.77 -11.78
C ILE A 275 25.81 -17.37 -13.24
N ALA A 276 25.48 -16.09 -13.50
CA ALA A 276 25.29 -15.59 -14.86
C ALA A 276 26.57 -15.63 -15.69
N GLN A 277 27.73 -15.31 -15.10
CA GLN A 277 29.03 -15.43 -15.75
C GLN A 277 29.38 -16.89 -16.05
N GLU A 278 29.15 -17.79 -15.11
CA GLU A 278 29.34 -19.24 -15.29
C GLU A 278 28.42 -19.81 -16.38
N ALA A 279 27.21 -19.27 -16.54
CA ALA A 279 26.29 -19.62 -17.62
C ALA A 279 26.72 -19.08 -19.00
N GLY A 280 27.68 -18.16 -19.05
CA GLY A 280 28.24 -17.62 -20.29
C GLY A 280 27.77 -16.21 -20.67
N ILE A 281 27.07 -15.49 -19.80
CA ILE A 281 26.72 -14.08 -20.06
C ILE A 281 27.98 -13.22 -19.92
N ALA A 282 28.32 -12.49 -20.99
CA ALA A 282 29.56 -11.72 -21.05
C ALA A 282 29.53 -10.44 -20.19
N TYR A 283 28.35 -9.83 -20.04
CA TYR A 283 28.17 -8.54 -19.38
C TYR A 283 27.14 -8.65 -18.25
N VAL A 284 27.63 -8.75 -17.02
CA VAL A 284 26.79 -8.93 -15.84
C VAL A 284 27.11 -7.90 -14.77
N TYR A 285 26.08 -7.20 -14.31
CA TYR A 285 26.17 -6.08 -13.40
C TYR A 285 25.41 -6.33 -12.11
N VAL A 286 25.94 -5.76 -11.03
CA VAL A 286 25.22 -5.59 -9.78
C VAL A 286 24.74 -4.13 -9.71
N GLY A 287 23.43 -3.90 -9.66
CA GLY A 287 22.82 -2.57 -9.74
C GLY A 287 22.19 -2.11 -8.43
N ASN A 288 21.94 -0.80 -8.30
CA ASN A 288 21.33 -0.13 -7.14
C ASN A 288 22.01 -0.32 -5.77
N VAL A 289 23.26 -0.81 -5.76
CA VAL A 289 24.17 -0.91 -4.61
C VAL A 289 25.53 -0.31 -4.99
N ASN A 290 26.37 0.08 -4.03
CA ASN A 290 27.68 0.66 -4.34
C ASN A 290 28.70 -0.47 -4.44
N ASP A 291 29.13 -0.77 -5.66
CA ASP A 291 30.10 -1.83 -5.96
C ASP A 291 30.86 -1.53 -7.25
N LEU A 292 31.93 -0.74 -7.13
CA LEU A 292 32.72 -0.29 -8.27
C LEU A 292 33.18 -1.45 -9.16
N GLU A 293 33.64 -2.55 -8.56
CA GLU A 293 34.14 -3.72 -9.27
C GLU A 293 33.03 -4.38 -10.10
N ARG A 294 31.84 -4.56 -9.54
CA ARG A 294 30.75 -5.29 -10.21
C ARG A 294 29.76 -4.40 -10.98
N GLN A 295 29.97 -3.08 -10.96
CA GLN A 295 29.24 -2.08 -11.77
C GLN A 295 30.00 -1.64 -13.03
N SER A 296 31.30 -1.87 -13.08
CA SER A 296 32.16 -1.48 -14.20
C SER A 296 32.03 -2.45 -15.39
N THR A 297 32.17 -1.94 -16.61
CA THR A 297 32.18 -2.76 -17.83
C THR A 297 33.60 -3.27 -18.08
N TYR A 298 33.71 -4.57 -18.35
CA TYR A 298 34.95 -5.24 -18.74
C TYR A 298 34.81 -5.77 -20.17
N CYS A 299 35.91 -5.77 -20.92
CA CYS A 299 35.94 -6.37 -22.25
C CYS A 299 35.75 -7.89 -22.14
N GLY A 300 34.71 -8.43 -22.78
CA GLY A 300 34.43 -9.87 -22.80
C GLY A 300 35.52 -10.74 -23.46
N HIS A 301 36.52 -10.13 -24.12
CA HIS A 301 37.63 -10.86 -24.73
C HIS A 301 38.92 -10.82 -23.90
N CYS A 302 39.42 -9.65 -23.52
CA CYS A 302 40.70 -9.53 -22.79
C CYS A 302 40.54 -9.29 -21.28
N GLY A 303 39.32 -9.11 -20.78
CA GLY A 303 39.04 -8.85 -19.36
C GLY A 303 39.45 -7.46 -18.87
N GLN A 304 39.97 -6.58 -19.72
CA GLN A 304 40.32 -5.21 -19.33
C GLN A 304 39.06 -4.41 -18.96
N MET A 305 39.10 -3.64 -17.87
CA MET A 305 38.06 -2.66 -17.55
C MET A 305 38.02 -1.58 -18.63
N VAL A 306 36.90 -1.46 -19.33
CA VAL A 306 36.70 -0.49 -20.42
C VAL A 306 35.86 0.71 -20.00
N ILE A 307 35.00 0.57 -19.01
CA ILE A 307 34.26 1.69 -18.41
C ILE A 307 34.21 1.46 -16.90
N GLU A 308 34.87 2.32 -16.14
CA GLU A 308 34.81 2.33 -14.68
C GLU A 308 33.53 3.06 -14.23
N ARG A 309 32.75 2.45 -13.34
CA ARG A 309 31.55 3.05 -12.75
C ARG A 309 31.61 3.01 -11.23
N ASP A 310 31.60 4.18 -10.60
CA ASP A 310 31.26 4.30 -9.18
C ASP A 310 29.84 4.85 -9.10
N TRP A 311 28.88 3.93 -8.97
CA TRP A 311 27.45 4.24 -9.00
C TRP A 311 27.02 4.88 -10.34
N TYR A 312 26.76 6.19 -10.38
CA TYR A 312 26.40 6.93 -11.60
C TYR A 312 27.52 7.87 -12.09
N ASP A 313 28.71 7.77 -11.50
CA ASP A 313 29.87 8.54 -11.94
C ASP A 313 30.80 7.65 -12.76
N LEU A 314 31.22 8.17 -13.92
CA LEU A 314 32.12 7.45 -14.81
C LEU A 314 33.56 7.87 -14.53
N GLY A 315 34.42 6.87 -14.36
CA GLY A 315 35.86 7.06 -14.19
C GLY A 315 36.59 6.85 -15.51
N ARG A 316 37.44 5.83 -15.57
CA ARG A 316 38.17 5.43 -16.77
C ARG A 316 37.22 5.06 -17.92
N TYR A 317 37.54 5.52 -19.12
CA TYR A 317 36.81 5.22 -20.35
C TYR A 317 37.79 4.80 -21.46
N GLU A 318 38.00 3.49 -21.60
CA GLU A 318 39.01 2.86 -22.46
C GLU A 318 38.38 2.23 -23.71
N LEU A 319 37.38 2.92 -24.29
CA LEU A 319 36.78 2.59 -25.58
C LEU A 319 37.22 3.58 -26.68
N ASP A 320 37.32 3.08 -27.90
CA ASP A 320 37.43 3.84 -29.14
C ASP A 320 36.20 3.54 -30.00
N GLY A 321 35.19 4.41 -29.93
CA GLY A 321 33.82 4.08 -30.33
C GLY A 321 33.31 2.89 -29.52
N ALA A 322 32.93 1.80 -30.18
CA ALA A 322 32.52 0.55 -29.52
C ALA A 322 33.69 -0.43 -29.28
N ARG A 323 34.95 -0.08 -29.62
CA ARG A 323 36.08 -1.03 -29.55
C ARG A 323 36.91 -0.87 -28.29
N CYS A 324 37.28 -1.97 -27.66
CA CYS A 324 38.21 -1.98 -26.54
C CYS A 324 39.59 -1.46 -26.98
N ARG A 325 40.14 -0.45 -26.29
CA ARG A 325 41.49 0.08 -26.59
C ARG A 325 42.61 -0.94 -26.37
N GLY A 326 42.39 -1.92 -25.48
CA GLY A 326 43.38 -2.95 -25.16
C GLY A 326 43.56 -4.03 -26.22
N CYS A 327 42.46 -4.53 -26.81
CA CYS A 327 42.49 -5.67 -27.74
C CYS A 327 41.79 -5.42 -29.08
N GLY A 328 41.14 -4.27 -29.28
CA GLY A 328 40.42 -3.92 -30.50
C GLY A 328 39.09 -4.65 -30.72
N ARG A 329 38.70 -5.57 -29.82
CA ARG A 329 37.41 -6.25 -29.90
C ARG A 329 36.27 -5.27 -29.64
N GLU A 330 35.22 -5.39 -30.44
CA GLU A 330 33.98 -4.65 -30.26
C GLU A 330 33.24 -5.10 -29.01
N VAL A 331 32.86 -4.12 -28.18
CA VAL A 331 31.98 -4.26 -27.02
C VAL A 331 30.57 -3.96 -27.52
N PRO A 332 29.62 -4.90 -27.42
CA PRO A 332 28.24 -4.71 -27.85
C PRO A 332 27.60 -3.51 -27.15
N GLY A 333 27.01 -2.58 -27.88
CA GLY A 333 26.34 -1.41 -27.31
C GLY A 333 26.32 -0.21 -28.24
N VAL A 334 25.72 0.87 -27.77
CA VAL A 334 25.69 2.18 -28.43
C VAL A 334 26.60 3.13 -27.65
N PHE A 335 27.79 3.33 -28.19
CA PHE A 335 28.84 4.15 -27.56
C PHE A 335 29.20 5.35 -28.43
N GLU A 336 29.40 6.49 -27.79
CA GLU A 336 30.03 7.66 -28.42
C GLU A 336 31.55 7.62 -28.20
N SER A 337 32.31 8.42 -28.96
CA SER A 337 33.78 8.44 -28.85
C SER A 337 34.29 8.95 -27.50
N GLN A 338 33.45 9.67 -26.76
CA GLN A 338 33.70 10.18 -25.42
C GLN A 338 32.47 9.88 -24.55
N PRO A 339 32.63 9.61 -23.25
CA PRO A 339 31.49 9.49 -22.35
C PRO A 339 30.82 10.85 -22.14
N GLY A 340 29.55 10.83 -21.75
CA GLY A 340 28.93 12.04 -21.20
C GLY A 340 29.50 12.42 -19.83
N ASP A 341 29.27 13.66 -19.41
CA ASP A 341 29.79 14.27 -18.18
C ASP A 341 28.68 14.59 -17.15
N TRP A 342 27.52 13.92 -17.26
CA TRP A 342 26.39 14.20 -16.38
C TRP A 342 26.62 13.75 -14.94
N GLY A 343 27.35 12.65 -14.74
CA GLY A 343 27.64 12.10 -13.41
C GLY A 343 26.38 11.88 -12.57
N ARG A 344 26.49 12.11 -11.25
CA ARG A 344 25.42 11.81 -10.28
C ARG A 344 24.29 12.86 -10.19
N LYS A 345 24.26 13.84 -11.10
CA LYS A 345 23.30 14.96 -11.05
C LYS A 345 21.87 14.45 -11.21
N ARG A 346 20.95 14.98 -10.40
CA ARG A 346 19.51 14.80 -10.57
C ARG A 346 18.82 16.16 -10.53
N THR A 347 18.16 16.53 -11.62
CA THR A 347 17.59 17.87 -11.78
C THR A 347 16.10 17.78 -12.09
N PRO A 348 15.22 18.02 -11.11
CA PRO A 348 13.79 18.19 -11.38
C PRO A 348 13.56 19.41 -12.29
N VAL A 349 12.72 19.24 -13.30
CA VAL A 349 12.38 20.30 -14.25
C VAL A 349 10.88 20.48 -14.32
N THR A 350 10.45 21.71 -14.58
CA THR A 350 9.04 22.00 -14.88
C THR A 350 8.97 22.55 -16.30
N ILE A 351 8.08 21.96 -17.09
CA ILE A 351 7.80 22.36 -18.47
C ILE A 351 6.51 23.20 -18.43
N ARG A 352 6.55 24.45 -18.89
CA ARG A 352 5.36 25.31 -18.98
C ARG A 352 5.22 25.90 -20.38
N LYS A 353 3.98 26.00 -20.84
CA LYS A 353 3.62 26.83 -22.00
C LYS A 353 3.41 28.27 -21.55
N THR A 354 4.07 29.22 -22.22
CA THR A 354 3.82 30.65 -22.06
C THR A 354 2.73 31.12 -23.02
N SER A 355 2.16 32.32 -22.79
CA SER A 355 1.14 32.93 -23.66
C SER A 355 1.63 33.21 -25.10
N GLU A 356 2.93 33.07 -25.37
CA GLU A 356 3.55 33.25 -26.70
C GLU A 356 3.87 31.92 -27.41
N ASP A 357 3.29 30.79 -26.96
CA ASP A 357 3.56 29.43 -27.47
C ASP A 357 5.01 28.95 -27.32
N ARG A 358 5.87 29.66 -26.58
CA ARG A 358 7.24 29.20 -26.26
C ARG A 358 7.27 28.31 -25.02
N VAL A 359 8.05 27.23 -25.08
CA VAL A 359 8.29 26.32 -23.94
C VAL A 359 9.36 26.91 -23.04
N THR A 360 9.00 27.17 -21.78
CA THR A 360 9.97 27.55 -20.75
C THR A 360 10.29 26.36 -19.87
N VAL A 361 11.58 26.00 -19.80
CA VAL A 361 12.10 25.02 -18.84
C VAL A 361 12.76 25.75 -17.68
N SER A 362 12.25 25.53 -16.47
CA SER A 362 12.91 26.00 -15.26
C SER A 362 13.44 24.81 -14.46
N ALA A 363 14.77 24.74 -14.30
CA ALA A 363 15.36 23.89 -13.29
C ALA A 363 14.96 24.43 -11.89
N ARG A 364 14.46 23.57 -11.01
CA ARG A 364 14.26 23.95 -9.60
C ARG A 364 15.63 24.01 -8.92
N GLY A 365 16.32 25.14 -9.05
CA GLY A 365 17.56 25.41 -8.31
C GLY A 365 17.28 25.81 -6.85
N PRO A 366 18.25 25.69 -5.93
CA PRO A 366 18.18 26.38 -4.65
C PRO A 366 18.10 27.89 -4.95
N ARG A 367 17.03 28.55 -4.52
CA ARG A 367 16.85 29.99 -4.70
C ARG A 367 17.96 30.73 -3.93
N ARG A 368 19.02 31.13 -4.64
CA ARG A 368 19.84 32.28 -4.23
C ARG A 368 19.01 33.53 -4.49
N GLN A 369 18.55 34.18 -3.43
CA GLN A 369 18.03 35.54 -3.54
C GLN A 369 19.19 36.48 -3.87
N ALA A 370 19.08 37.20 -4.98
CA ALA A 370 19.90 38.36 -5.29
C ALA A 370 19.40 39.52 -4.41
N ALA A 371 20.18 39.89 -3.39
CA ALA A 371 20.01 41.13 -2.66
C ALA A 371 20.88 42.21 -3.31
N ALA A 372 20.29 43.40 -3.46
CA ALA A 372 20.83 44.55 -4.15
C ALA A 372 22.19 45.03 -3.61
N ALA A 373 23.00 45.54 -4.54
CA ALA A 373 24.33 46.08 -4.28
C ALA A 373 24.29 47.40 -3.48
N THR A 374 24.95 47.41 -2.32
CA THR A 374 25.68 48.58 -1.80
C THR A 374 26.98 48.10 -1.17
N GLY A 375 28.09 48.66 -1.64
CA GLY A 375 29.42 48.05 -1.56
C GLY A 375 30.11 48.14 -0.19
N VAL A 376 30.91 47.10 0.08
CA VAL A 376 32.14 47.15 0.86
C VAL A 376 33.12 46.13 0.25
N THR A 377 34.40 46.47 0.29
CA THR A 377 35.60 45.92 -0.38
C THR A 377 35.80 44.40 -0.35
N ALA A 378 36.31 43.90 -1.48
CA ALA A 378 36.61 42.51 -1.80
C ALA A 378 37.73 41.87 -0.96
N VAL A 379 37.51 40.62 -0.53
CA VAL A 379 38.56 39.64 -0.23
C VAL A 379 38.24 38.38 -1.03
N ALA A 380 39.21 37.94 -1.84
CA ALA A 380 39.08 36.90 -2.84
C ALA A 380 38.71 35.53 -2.25
N ALA A 381 37.60 34.95 -2.70
CA ALA A 381 37.22 33.56 -2.44
C ALA A 381 37.77 32.69 -3.58
N THR A 382 38.80 31.91 -3.27
CA THR A 382 39.35 30.85 -4.12
C THR A 382 38.39 29.66 -4.20
N ALA A 383 38.18 29.17 -5.42
CA ALA A 383 37.46 27.93 -5.71
C ALA A 383 38.13 26.72 -5.04
N PRO A 384 37.38 25.72 -4.55
CA PRO A 384 37.98 24.44 -4.20
C PRO A 384 38.21 23.65 -5.49
N ALA A 385 39.49 23.54 -5.82
CA ALA A 385 40.01 22.68 -6.87
C ALA A 385 39.83 21.19 -6.52
N SER A 386 39.56 20.42 -7.56
CA SER A 386 39.71 18.98 -7.71
C SER A 386 41.07 18.46 -7.19
N VAL A 387 41.07 17.37 -6.42
CA VAL A 387 42.23 16.49 -6.19
C VAL A 387 41.65 15.09 -5.90
N GLY A 388 41.92 14.01 -6.62
CA GLY A 388 43.21 13.56 -7.13
C GLY A 388 43.79 12.53 -6.16
N ALA A 389 43.95 11.29 -6.61
CA ALA A 389 44.48 10.20 -5.81
C ALA A 389 45.94 10.45 -5.36
N SER A 390 46.28 9.90 -4.18
CA SER A 390 47.63 9.71 -3.62
C SER A 390 48.38 10.94 -3.06
N SER A 391 48.36 11.07 -1.73
CA SER A 391 49.56 11.23 -0.90
C SER A 391 49.14 11.29 0.58
N GLY A 392 49.81 10.51 1.42
CA GLY A 392 49.54 10.48 2.86
C GLY A 392 49.73 11.85 3.50
N ARG A 393 48.67 12.37 4.13
CA ARG A 393 48.73 13.50 5.05
C ARG A 393 48.18 13.04 6.40
N LYS A 394 49.04 13.06 7.41
CA LYS A 394 48.69 12.84 8.83
C LYS A 394 47.54 13.77 9.21
N VAL A 395 46.41 13.19 9.60
CA VAL A 395 45.34 13.92 10.29
C VAL A 395 45.89 14.28 11.67
N ALA A 396 45.91 15.57 11.98
CA ALA A 396 46.22 16.05 13.31
C ALA A 396 45.14 15.55 14.29
N GLU A 397 45.58 14.90 15.37
CA GLU A 397 44.75 14.49 16.50
C GLU A 397 44.12 15.73 17.16
N ARG A 398 42.91 16.08 16.74
CA ARG A 398 41.94 16.76 17.61
C ARG A 398 40.61 16.04 17.42
N GLY A 399 40.43 14.95 18.17
CA GLY A 399 39.10 14.40 18.39
C GLY A 399 38.25 15.43 19.16
N PRO A 400 36.94 15.52 18.93
CA PRO A 400 36.06 16.31 19.78
C PRO A 400 36.18 15.77 21.21
N THR A 401 36.60 16.64 22.13
CA THR A 401 36.48 16.41 23.56
C THR A 401 35.01 16.47 23.92
N PHE A 402 34.42 15.33 24.28
CA PHE A 402 33.02 15.25 24.71
C PHE A 402 32.93 15.69 26.18
N SER A 403 32.81 16.99 26.42
CA SER A 403 32.45 17.51 27.74
C SER A 403 30.93 17.55 27.91
N GLU A 404 30.46 17.28 29.13
CA GLU A 404 29.10 17.67 29.52
C GLU A 404 28.94 19.19 29.33
N PRO A 405 27.82 19.66 28.73
CA PRO A 405 27.59 21.09 28.56
C PRO A 405 27.53 21.76 29.93
N ALA A 406 28.13 22.95 30.07
CA ALA A 406 28.19 23.69 31.33
C ALA A 406 26.80 24.06 31.92
N VAL A 407 25.75 24.03 31.09
CA VAL A 407 24.35 24.26 31.47
C VAL A 407 23.50 23.09 30.98
N PRO A 408 22.77 22.38 31.87
CA PRO A 408 21.94 21.25 31.48
C PRO A 408 20.84 21.70 30.49
N PRO A 409 20.55 20.89 29.46
CA PRO A 409 19.53 21.24 28.48
C PRO A 409 18.13 21.23 29.12
N ARG A 410 17.28 22.17 28.73
CA ARG A 410 15.87 22.17 29.15
C ARG A 410 15.10 21.15 28.31
N ILE A 411 14.52 20.16 28.97
CA ILE A 411 13.72 19.09 28.33
C ILE A 411 12.29 18.99 28.83
N GLU A 412 11.99 19.54 30.01
CA GLU A 412 10.65 19.61 30.56
C GLU A 412 10.00 20.94 30.18
N PHE A 413 8.81 20.82 29.60
CA PHE A 413 7.96 21.91 29.15
C PHE A 413 6.54 21.57 29.58
N ASP A 414 5.82 22.57 30.08
CA ASP A 414 4.37 22.41 30.25
C ASP A 414 3.65 22.36 28.89
N ASP A 415 2.35 22.03 28.90
CA ASP A 415 1.58 21.86 27.67
C ASP A 415 1.54 23.12 26.81
N ASP A 416 1.51 24.31 27.43
CA ASP A 416 1.49 25.60 26.74
C ASP A 416 2.85 25.90 26.09
N GLU A 417 3.94 25.61 26.77
CA GLU A 417 5.30 25.75 26.26
C GLU A 417 5.58 24.76 25.13
N ALA A 418 5.21 23.49 25.30
CA ALA A 418 5.35 22.47 24.26
C ALA A 418 4.56 22.83 23.00
N ALA A 419 3.31 23.29 23.16
CA ALA A 419 2.49 23.77 22.04
C ALA A 419 3.14 24.95 21.32
N ARG A 420 3.74 25.90 22.05
CA ARG A 420 4.46 27.04 21.45
C ARG A 420 5.67 26.60 20.63
N LEU A 421 6.44 25.62 21.10
CA LEU A 421 7.58 25.06 20.36
C LEU A 421 7.13 24.41 19.05
N LEU A 422 6.06 23.63 19.07
CA LEU A 422 5.50 22.97 17.89
C LEU A 422 4.97 23.99 16.88
N VAL A 423 4.16 24.96 17.33
CA VAL A 423 3.62 26.04 16.48
C VAL A 423 4.73 26.85 15.84
N PHE A 424 5.73 27.27 16.62
CA PHE A 424 6.88 28.00 16.10
C PHE A 424 7.63 27.18 15.03
N THR A 425 7.91 25.91 15.31
CA THR A 425 8.64 25.04 14.37
C THR A 425 7.86 24.85 13.07
N ARG A 426 6.54 24.64 13.15
CA ARG A 426 5.68 24.53 11.98
C ARG A 426 5.68 25.81 11.15
N GLN A 427 5.54 26.96 11.77
CA GLN A 427 5.59 28.25 11.07
C GLN A 427 6.94 28.47 10.36
N VAL A 428 8.06 28.06 10.98
CA VAL A 428 9.38 28.12 10.33
C VAL A 428 9.46 27.17 9.12
N VAL A 429 8.96 25.93 9.25
CA VAL A 429 8.88 24.98 8.13
C VAL A 429 8.02 25.53 6.99
N ASP A 430 6.83 26.04 7.31
CA ASP A 430 5.90 26.60 6.33
C ASP A 430 6.53 27.80 5.59
N ALA A 431 7.18 28.71 6.32
CA ALA A 431 7.88 29.85 5.73
C ALA A 431 9.05 29.39 4.83
N ALA A 432 9.83 28.40 5.26
CA ALA A 432 10.93 27.85 4.48
C ALA A 432 10.47 27.19 3.17
N VAL A 433 9.33 26.49 3.19
CA VAL A 433 8.76 25.81 2.00
C VAL A 433 8.07 26.81 1.06
N THR A 434 7.29 27.75 1.61
CA THR A 434 6.49 28.70 0.80
C THR A 434 7.26 29.95 0.37
N GLY A 435 8.42 30.22 0.99
CA GLY A 435 9.14 31.48 0.83
C GLY A 435 8.45 32.66 1.54
N GLY A 436 7.59 32.38 2.52
CA GLY A 436 6.93 33.37 3.36
C GLY A 436 7.85 33.99 4.41
N GLU A 437 7.31 34.93 5.18
CA GLU A 437 8.04 35.57 6.29
C GLU A 437 8.17 34.60 7.47
N ALA A 438 9.39 34.44 8.00
CA ALA A 438 9.64 33.58 9.15
C ALA A 438 8.99 34.17 10.42
N PRO A 439 8.49 33.34 11.35
CA PRO A 439 7.95 33.84 12.60
C PRO A 439 9.04 34.56 13.41
N GLY A 440 8.62 35.56 14.21
CA GLY A 440 9.49 36.18 15.23
C GLY A 440 10.00 35.18 16.25
N ASP A 441 10.93 35.59 17.11
CA ASP A 441 11.55 34.67 18.06
C ASP A 441 10.57 34.16 19.12
N LEU A 442 10.87 32.96 19.64
CA LEU A 442 10.19 32.42 20.81
C LEU A 442 10.29 33.40 22.00
N PRO A 443 9.36 33.34 22.98
CA PRO A 443 9.50 34.09 24.22
C PRO A 443 10.87 33.87 24.85
N ALA A 444 11.49 34.91 25.41
CA ALA A 444 12.88 34.89 25.90
C ALA A 444 13.21 33.67 26.78
N GLY A 445 12.29 33.26 27.66
CA GLY A 445 12.47 32.06 28.51
C GLY A 445 12.62 30.74 27.74
N LEU A 446 11.95 30.58 26.59
CA LEU A 446 12.10 29.42 25.71
C LEU A 446 13.25 29.61 24.72
N HIS A 447 13.40 30.82 24.17
CA HIS A 447 14.45 31.13 23.19
C HIS A 447 15.85 30.90 23.77
N ASP A 448 16.11 31.45 24.96
CA ASP A 448 17.42 31.43 25.62
C ASP A 448 17.68 30.15 26.43
N SER A 449 16.75 29.19 26.44
CA SER A 449 16.95 27.89 27.08
C SER A 449 18.08 27.11 26.37
N SER A 450 18.90 26.38 27.14
CA SER A 450 19.96 25.52 26.60
C SER A 450 19.37 24.30 25.92
N ALA A 451 19.88 23.96 24.73
CA ALA A 451 19.56 22.72 24.02
C ALA A 451 20.84 21.94 23.69
N TYR A 452 20.84 20.64 23.97
CA TYR A 452 21.98 19.77 23.68
C TYR A 452 21.98 19.28 22.24
N GLY A 453 20.82 18.87 21.73
CA GLY A 453 20.65 18.48 20.34
C GLY A 453 19.18 18.40 20.00
N ILE A 454 18.83 18.76 18.78
CA ILE A 454 17.45 18.83 18.31
C ILE A 454 17.36 18.09 16.99
N PHE A 455 16.31 17.29 16.84
CA PHE A 455 15.84 16.80 15.56
C PHE A 455 14.44 17.35 15.29
N VAL A 456 14.22 17.81 14.07
CA VAL A 456 12.88 18.05 13.53
C VAL A 456 12.60 16.97 12.51
N THR A 457 11.48 16.30 12.68
CA THR A 457 11.04 15.19 11.83
C THR A 457 9.70 15.57 11.23
N LEU A 458 9.56 15.38 9.92
CA LEU A 458 8.31 15.54 9.19
C LEU A 458 7.86 14.18 8.69
N ARG A 459 6.60 13.82 8.92
CA ARG A 459 6.01 12.54 8.53
C ARG A 459 4.73 12.74 7.72
N ARG A 460 4.49 11.85 6.76
CA ARG A 460 3.20 11.72 6.07
C ARG A 460 2.58 10.39 6.49
N GLY A 461 1.61 10.44 7.40
CA GLY A 461 1.18 9.24 8.13
C GLY A 461 2.35 8.61 8.86
N GLU A 462 2.54 7.30 8.71
CA GLU A 462 3.66 6.54 9.29
C GLU A 462 4.99 6.74 8.53
N MET A 463 4.99 7.37 7.36
CA MET A 463 6.19 7.48 6.51
C MET A 463 7.02 8.71 6.86
N LEU A 464 8.33 8.50 7.04
CA LEU A 464 9.31 9.58 7.17
C LEU A 464 9.40 10.40 5.87
N ARG A 465 9.17 11.71 5.95
CA ARG A 465 9.21 12.63 4.80
C ARG A 465 10.45 13.53 4.78
N ALA A 466 10.94 13.91 5.96
CA ALA A 466 12.23 14.58 6.15
C ALA A 466 12.62 14.47 7.62
N CYS A 467 13.92 14.41 7.93
CA CYS A 467 14.39 14.53 9.30
C CYS A 467 15.81 15.04 9.32
N ARG A 468 16.02 16.18 9.97
CA ARG A 468 17.36 16.71 10.21
C ARG A 468 17.52 16.97 11.68
N GLY A 469 18.76 16.88 12.14
CA GLY A 469 19.11 17.28 13.48
C GLY A 469 20.46 17.93 13.54
N ARG A 470 20.68 18.63 14.63
CA ARG A 470 21.92 19.33 14.94
C ARG A 470 22.31 19.06 16.38
N TRP A 471 23.62 18.91 16.57
CA TRP A 471 24.26 18.81 17.87
C TRP A 471 24.69 20.21 18.33
N GLY A 472 24.38 20.57 19.57
CA GLY A 472 24.86 21.77 20.24
C GLY A 472 26.28 21.54 20.73
N GLY A 473 27.21 22.43 20.36
CA GLY A 473 28.59 22.36 20.85
C GLY A 473 28.69 22.64 22.36
N ASP A 474 29.92 22.58 22.88
CA ASP A 474 30.24 22.69 24.32
C ASP A 474 29.78 24.02 24.97
N GLU A 475 29.55 25.08 24.18
CA GLU A 475 29.14 26.41 24.67
C GLU A 475 27.63 26.57 24.89
N GLY A 476 26.82 25.54 24.63
CA GLY A 476 25.36 25.57 24.83
C GLY A 476 24.65 26.41 23.77
N ALA A 477 24.02 25.75 22.78
CA ALA A 477 23.23 26.46 21.78
C ALA A 477 21.87 26.86 22.36
N LYS A 478 21.42 28.08 22.02
CA LYS A 478 20.07 28.54 22.34
C LYS A 478 19.04 27.69 21.60
N LEU A 479 18.04 27.21 22.34
CA LEU A 479 16.96 26.36 21.84
C LEU A 479 16.26 26.98 20.63
N GLY A 480 15.91 28.27 20.72
CA GLY A 480 15.20 28.96 19.64
C GLY A 480 15.99 29.03 18.33
N GLU A 481 17.27 29.40 18.40
CA GLU A 481 18.15 29.51 17.23
C GLU A 481 18.39 28.14 16.59
N MET A 482 18.68 27.11 17.40
CA MET A 482 18.91 25.76 16.90
C MET A 482 17.64 25.18 16.28
N LEU A 483 16.49 25.32 16.94
CA LEU A 483 15.21 24.80 16.45
C LEU A 483 14.83 25.46 15.12
N ARG A 484 15.01 26.78 14.99
CA ARG A 484 14.78 27.50 13.73
C ARG A 484 15.68 26.95 12.62
N GLN A 485 16.98 26.82 12.87
CA GLN A 485 17.91 26.32 11.86
C GLN A 485 17.59 24.89 11.44
N VAL A 486 17.32 23.99 12.40
CA VAL A 486 17.01 22.59 12.12
C VAL A 486 15.67 22.46 11.38
N ALA A 487 14.68 23.28 11.71
CA ALA A 487 13.41 23.31 10.98
C ALA A 487 13.60 23.72 9.51
N VAL A 488 14.37 24.79 9.25
CA VAL A 488 14.72 25.22 7.88
C VAL A 488 15.48 24.12 7.13
N ASP A 489 16.48 23.51 7.77
CA ASP A 489 17.26 22.43 7.16
C ASP A 489 16.41 21.19 6.88
N THR A 490 15.45 20.87 7.76
CA THR A 490 14.51 19.76 7.56
C THR A 490 13.60 20.02 6.38
N ALA A 491 13.10 21.25 6.23
CA ALA A 491 12.24 21.64 5.14
C ALA A 491 12.95 21.67 3.77
N ALA A 492 14.20 22.15 3.73
CA ALA A 492 14.88 22.53 2.48
C ALA A 492 16.10 21.68 2.11
N SER A 493 16.73 20.98 3.07
CA SER A 493 18.10 20.48 2.93
C SER A 493 18.28 18.99 3.22
N ASP A 494 17.20 18.22 3.41
CA ASP A 494 17.29 16.76 3.54
C ASP A 494 17.40 16.05 2.18
N GLN A 495 18.64 15.80 1.75
CA GLN A 495 18.97 15.22 0.44
C GLN A 495 18.45 13.79 0.22
N ARG A 496 17.99 13.10 1.27
CA ARG A 496 17.42 11.74 1.14
C ARG A 496 16.05 11.77 0.45
N PHE A 497 15.37 12.92 0.50
CA PHE A 497 14.02 13.09 0.00
C PHE A 497 13.95 14.26 -1.00
N PRO A 498 12.96 14.28 -1.93
CA PRO A 498 12.65 15.47 -2.70
C PRO A 498 12.30 16.65 -1.79
N SER A 499 12.52 17.89 -2.24
CA SER A 499 12.08 19.08 -1.52
C SER A 499 10.58 19.02 -1.23
N ILE A 500 10.18 19.53 -0.06
CA ILE A 500 8.77 19.58 0.34
C ILE A 500 8.03 20.59 -0.54
N ALA A 501 6.96 20.18 -1.18
CA ALA A 501 6.06 21.08 -1.89
C ALA A 501 5.10 21.76 -0.92
N GLY A 502 4.72 23.02 -1.18
CA GLY A 502 3.79 23.76 -0.31
C GLY A 502 2.45 23.07 -0.08
N GLN A 503 1.98 22.27 -1.05
CA GLN A 503 0.76 21.46 -0.92
C GLN A 503 0.92 20.27 0.04
N GLU A 504 2.15 19.83 0.31
CA GLU A 504 2.39 18.73 1.25
C GLU A 504 2.23 19.20 2.70
N LEU A 505 2.49 20.48 3.01
CA LEU A 505 2.55 21.02 4.37
C LEU A 505 1.33 20.67 5.22
N THR A 506 0.14 20.74 4.63
CA THR A 506 -1.10 20.43 5.34
C THR A 506 -1.18 18.97 5.76
N ARG A 507 -0.46 18.07 5.08
CA ARG A 507 -0.44 16.61 5.29
C ARG A 507 0.73 16.12 6.14
N LEU A 508 1.59 17.03 6.62
CA LEU A 508 2.78 16.64 7.37
C LEU A 508 2.57 16.80 8.87
N ALA A 509 2.64 15.66 9.56
CA ALA A 509 2.90 15.63 10.99
C ALA A 509 4.34 16.08 11.24
N LEU A 510 4.56 16.69 12.40
CA LEU A 510 5.82 17.27 12.82
C LEU A 510 6.17 16.75 14.21
N ASP A 511 7.40 16.29 14.38
CA ASP A 511 7.94 15.96 15.69
C ASP A 511 9.21 16.74 15.97
N ILE A 512 9.41 17.08 17.25
CA ILE A 512 10.64 17.65 17.78
C ILE A 512 11.23 16.64 18.76
N SER A 513 12.42 16.11 18.48
CA SER A 513 13.16 15.27 19.43
C SER A 513 14.26 16.08 20.10
N LEU A 514 14.13 16.28 21.42
CA LEU A 514 15.07 17.01 22.25
C LEU A 514 16.00 16.02 22.93
N MET A 515 17.29 16.06 22.58
CA MET A 515 18.29 15.16 23.12
C MET A 515 18.75 15.58 24.51
N HIS A 516 19.00 14.59 25.37
CA HIS A 516 19.59 14.79 26.70
C HIS A 516 20.34 13.55 27.19
N SER A 517 20.97 13.70 28.36
CA SER A 517 21.69 12.62 29.06
C SER A 517 22.68 11.84 28.16
N PRO A 518 23.57 12.51 27.41
CA PRO A 518 24.60 11.83 26.63
C PRO A 518 25.55 11.07 27.56
N ARG A 519 25.86 9.81 27.25
CA ARG A 519 26.80 8.99 28.02
C ARG A 519 27.68 8.19 27.09
N VAL A 520 28.99 8.35 27.22
CA VAL A 520 29.97 7.52 26.50
C VAL A 520 29.90 6.09 27.00
N VAL A 521 29.87 5.13 26.08
CA VAL A 521 29.91 3.70 26.41
C VAL A 521 31.36 3.27 26.51
N GLU A 522 31.85 3.12 27.74
CA GLU A 522 33.23 2.70 28.03
C GLU A 522 33.47 1.21 27.75
N ALA A 523 32.41 0.40 27.76
CA ALA A 523 32.49 -1.01 27.38
C ALA A 523 33.02 -1.18 25.94
N THR A 524 33.65 -2.33 25.68
CA THR A 524 34.25 -2.66 24.37
C THR A 524 33.76 -4.04 23.91
N GLY A 525 33.91 -4.36 22.63
CA GLY A 525 33.48 -5.67 22.12
C GLY A 525 31.97 -5.88 22.33
N GLU A 526 31.58 -7.12 22.64
CA GLU A 526 30.16 -7.49 22.83
C GLU A 526 29.55 -6.98 24.13
N ASP A 527 30.37 -6.62 25.14
CA ASP A 527 29.88 -6.04 26.40
C ASP A 527 29.13 -4.71 26.19
N ARG A 528 29.31 -4.06 25.03
CA ARG A 528 28.53 -2.88 24.62
C ARG A 528 27.04 -3.15 24.48
N ILE A 529 26.63 -4.40 24.26
CA ILE A 529 25.22 -4.78 24.10
C ILE A 529 24.45 -4.51 25.39
N ASP A 530 25.02 -4.85 26.54
CA ASP A 530 24.38 -4.76 27.86
C ASP A 530 24.23 -3.31 28.35
N GLU A 531 25.00 -2.39 27.77
CA GLU A 531 24.97 -0.95 28.05
C GLU A 531 23.85 -0.20 27.30
N ILE A 532 23.13 -0.89 26.41
CA ILE A 532 22.14 -0.30 25.49
C ILE A 532 20.76 -0.87 25.78
N THR A 533 19.85 0.03 26.17
CA THR A 533 18.44 -0.27 26.34
C THR A 533 17.66 0.27 25.14
N VAL A 534 17.18 -0.64 24.29
CA VAL A 534 16.33 -0.30 23.13
C VAL A 534 15.08 0.46 23.61
N GLY A 535 14.67 1.48 22.85
CA GLY A 535 13.54 2.35 23.17
C GLY A 535 13.88 3.50 24.13
N THR A 536 14.93 3.35 24.94
CA THR A 536 15.41 4.40 25.85
C THR A 536 16.62 5.13 25.27
N HIS A 537 17.62 4.40 24.78
CA HIS A 537 18.86 4.96 24.28
C HIS A 537 18.82 5.17 22.76
N GLY A 538 19.26 6.34 22.30
CA GLY A 538 19.74 6.59 20.95
C GLY A 538 21.25 6.35 20.91
N LEU A 539 21.79 6.08 19.72
CA LEU A 539 23.20 5.75 19.54
C LEU A 539 23.92 6.75 18.66
N VAL A 540 25.14 7.10 19.03
CA VAL A 540 26.10 7.80 18.18
C VAL A 540 27.36 6.95 18.06
N ILE A 541 27.86 6.78 16.84
CA ILE A 541 29.18 6.21 16.58
C ILE A 541 30.10 7.27 15.98
N HIS A 542 31.27 7.43 16.57
CA HIS A 542 32.38 8.21 16.02
C HIS A 542 33.53 7.26 15.67
N HIS A 543 33.93 7.28 14.42
CA HIS A 543 35.05 6.51 13.91
C HIS A 543 35.84 7.35 12.88
N GLN A 544 37.13 7.07 12.69
CA GLN A 544 37.97 7.84 11.76
C GLN A 544 37.45 7.82 10.31
N ARG A 545 36.74 6.75 9.93
CA ARG A 545 36.17 6.55 8.59
C ARG A 545 34.74 7.07 8.41
N GLY A 546 34.04 7.44 9.50
CA GLY A 546 32.64 7.81 9.41
C GLY A 546 31.98 8.08 10.76
N ARG A 547 30.86 8.79 10.73
CA ARG A 547 30.02 9.10 11.91
C ARG A 547 28.56 8.79 11.62
N GLY A 548 27.86 8.24 12.60
CA GLY A 548 26.45 7.88 12.48
C GLY A 548 25.71 8.16 13.78
N LEU A 549 24.41 8.47 13.67
CA LEU A 549 23.54 8.70 14.83
C LEU A 549 22.15 8.12 14.55
N LEU A 550 21.59 7.35 15.47
CA LEU A 550 20.20 6.88 15.43
C LEU A 550 19.44 7.31 16.70
N LEU A 551 18.18 7.71 16.54
CA LEU A 551 17.31 8.11 17.66
C LEU A 551 16.77 6.88 18.41
N PRO A 552 16.36 7.01 19.69
CA PRO A 552 15.90 5.87 20.50
C PRO A 552 14.76 5.05 19.89
N HIS A 553 13.76 5.72 19.31
CA HIS A 553 12.57 5.07 18.77
C HIS A 553 12.83 4.25 17.49
N VAL A 554 13.95 4.51 16.79
CA VAL A 554 14.25 3.83 15.52
C VAL A 554 14.39 2.32 15.71
N ALA A 555 15.02 1.90 16.81
CA ALA A 555 15.18 0.48 17.12
C ALA A 555 13.85 -0.17 17.49
N THR A 556 12.99 0.51 18.27
CA THR A 556 11.67 -0.03 18.63
C THR A 556 10.74 -0.13 17.42
N GLU A 557 10.72 0.88 16.55
CA GLU A 557 9.91 0.87 15.33
C GLU A 557 10.34 -0.23 14.36
N ALA A 558 11.63 -0.53 14.30
CA ALA A 558 12.17 -1.55 13.42
C ALA A 558 12.26 -2.95 14.07
N GLY A 559 11.83 -3.11 15.33
CA GLY A 559 11.88 -4.37 16.06
C GLY A 559 13.31 -4.89 16.30
N TRP A 560 14.28 -4.00 16.46
CA TRP A 560 15.69 -4.35 16.62
C TRP A 560 16.06 -4.63 18.07
N ASP A 561 16.94 -5.61 18.28
CA ASP A 561 17.68 -5.77 19.53
C ASP A 561 18.90 -4.82 19.60
N SER A 562 19.52 -4.71 20.78
CA SER A 562 20.65 -3.80 21.02
C SER A 562 21.83 -4.06 20.07
N LYS A 563 22.06 -5.32 19.69
CA LYS A 563 23.11 -5.72 18.75
C LYS A 563 22.81 -5.21 17.33
N THR A 564 21.60 -5.46 16.83
CA THR A 564 21.15 -5.01 15.51
C THR A 564 21.14 -3.48 15.44
N PHE A 565 20.87 -2.81 16.57
CA PHE A 565 20.90 -1.37 16.65
C PHE A 565 22.32 -0.80 16.53
N LEU A 566 23.30 -1.41 17.20
CA LEU A 566 24.73 -1.11 17.07
C LEU A 566 25.25 -1.36 15.64
N ASP A 567 24.84 -2.47 15.03
CA ASP A 567 25.16 -2.76 13.63
C ASP A 567 24.61 -1.68 12.70
N SER A 568 23.38 -1.24 12.95
CA SER A 568 22.67 -0.28 12.12
C SER A 568 23.24 1.14 12.24
N VAL A 569 23.70 1.56 13.43
CA VAL A 569 24.37 2.86 13.57
C VAL A 569 25.71 2.88 12.82
N CYS A 570 26.43 1.74 12.76
CA CYS A 570 27.64 1.60 11.93
C CYS A 570 27.31 1.72 10.44
N ARG A 571 26.28 1.02 9.95
CA ARG A 571 25.82 1.13 8.56
C ARG A 571 25.45 2.57 8.21
N LYS A 572 24.76 3.27 9.11
CA LYS A 572 24.41 4.68 8.93
C LYS A 572 25.64 5.59 8.85
N ALA A 573 26.72 5.21 9.53
CA ALA A 573 28.01 5.89 9.46
C ALA A 573 28.83 5.58 8.19
N GLY A 574 28.34 4.71 7.30
CA GLY A 574 29.09 4.21 6.14
C GLY A 574 30.18 3.20 6.54
N LEU A 575 30.04 2.55 7.69
CA LEU A 575 31.00 1.58 8.24
C LEU A 575 30.47 0.15 8.09
N PRO A 576 31.35 -0.87 8.05
CA PRO A 576 30.93 -2.27 8.23
C PRO A 576 30.10 -2.44 9.51
N PRO A 577 29.04 -3.27 9.50
CA PRO A 577 28.10 -3.35 10.62
C PRO A 577 28.76 -3.70 11.95
N ASP A 578 29.74 -4.60 11.95
CA ASP A 578 30.43 -5.11 13.14
C ASP A 578 31.61 -4.24 13.60
N THR A 579 31.77 -3.03 13.06
CA THR A 579 32.87 -2.11 13.41
C THR A 579 32.87 -1.79 14.91
N TRP A 580 31.70 -1.55 15.51
CA TRP A 580 31.58 -1.28 16.94
C TRP A 580 32.10 -2.42 17.82
N ARG A 581 32.14 -3.65 17.31
CA ARG A 581 32.60 -4.84 18.03
C ARG A 581 34.08 -5.11 17.81
N ARG A 582 34.56 -4.94 16.57
CA ARG A 582 35.92 -5.36 16.17
C ARG A 582 36.97 -4.25 16.25
N ASP A 583 36.56 -2.99 16.19
CA ASP A 583 37.47 -1.85 16.16
C ASP A 583 37.36 -1.03 17.45
N SER A 584 38.40 -1.10 18.28
CA SER A 584 38.44 -0.36 19.56
C SER A 584 38.53 1.16 19.38
N SER A 585 38.83 1.65 18.17
CA SER A 585 38.79 3.08 17.87
C SER A 585 37.38 3.61 17.61
N ALA A 586 36.39 2.72 17.44
CA ALA A 586 34.98 3.11 17.35
C ALA A 586 34.47 3.52 18.73
N ARG A 587 34.17 4.82 18.91
CA ARG A 587 33.58 5.36 20.13
C ARG A 587 32.07 5.37 20.01
N ILE A 588 31.38 4.72 20.95
CA ILE A 588 29.92 4.68 21.04
C ILE A 588 29.47 5.59 22.18
N MET A 589 28.38 6.32 21.93
CA MET A 589 27.71 7.13 22.93
C MET A 589 26.22 6.85 22.87
N THR A 590 25.60 6.76 24.04
CA THR A 590 24.16 6.71 24.22
C THR A 590 23.62 8.10 24.54
N PHE A 591 22.36 8.37 24.21
CA PHE A 591 21.63 9.55 24.67
C PHE A 591 20.15 9.21 24.81
N GLN A 592 19.37 10.03 25.48
CA GLN A 592 17.92 9.91 25.55
C GLN A 592 17.26 11.06 24.78
N SER A 593 15.99 10.91 24.41
CA SER A 593 15.24 11.98 23.74
C SER A 593 13.84 12.17 24.28
N ARG A 594 13.47 13.41 24.59
CA ARG A 594 12.08 13.82 24.80
C ARG A 594 11.45 14.16 23.46
N LEU A 595 10.35 13.48 23.13
CA LEU A 595 9.60 13.69 21.89
C LEU A 595 8.42 14.64 22.14
N LEU A 596 8.28 15.68 21.32
CA LEU A 596 7.07 16.48 21.18
C LEU A 596 6.48 16.20 19.80
N THR A 597 5.16 15.99 19.71
CA THR A 597 4.48 15.60 18.48
C THR A 597 3.34 16.56 18.17
N ASP A 598 3.24 16.94 16.90
CA ASP A 598 2.16 17.73 16.34
C ASP A 598 1.61 17.01 15.09
N PRO A 599 0.35 16.56 15.10
CA PRO A 599 -0.24 15.87 13.96
C PRO A 599 -0.33 16.76 12.72
N ALA A 600 -0.63 16.15 11.56
CA ALA A 600 -0.84 16.92 10.35
C ALA A 600 -2.03 17.90 10.51
N PRO A 601 -1.90 19.18 10.09
CA PRO A 601 -2.98 20.16 10.21
C PRO A 601 -4.27 19.75 9.48
N ARG A 602 -4.10 18.97 8.41
CA ARG A 602 -5.18 18.32 7.66
C ARG A 602 -4.72 16.93 7.26
N ARG A 603 -5.67 16.03 7.05
CA ARG A 603 -5.37 14.68 6.56
C ARG A 603 -6.27 14.29 5.41
N GLU A 604 -5.83 13.32 4.63
CA GLU A 604 -6.74 12.64 3.71
C GLU A 604 -7.76 11.87 4.54
N LEU A 605 -9.03 11.86 4.12
CA LEU A 605 -10.03 11.08 4.84
C LEU A 605 -9.85 9.60 4.48
N ASP A 606 -9.43 8.78 5.44
CA ASP A 606 -9.49 7.33 5.27
C ASP A 606 -10.93 6.85 5.51
N ARG A 607 -11.61 6.38 4.47
CA ARG A 607 -12.95 5.80 4.63
C ARG A 607 -12.98 4.67 5.68
N LYS A 608 -11.90 3.92 5.85
CA LYS A 608 -11.84 2.81 6.82
C LYS A 608 -11.78 3.28 8.27
N SER A 609 -11.35 4.52 8.51
CA SER A 609 -11.27 5.06 9.86
C SER A 609 -12.61 5.58 10.38
N ILE A 610 -13.60 5.80 9.49
CA ILE A 610 -14.99 6.09 9.90
C ILE A 610 -15.77 4.78 9.93
N ASN A 611 -16.22 4.38 11.12
CA ASN A 611 -17.06 3.22 11.30
C ASN A 611 -18.54 3.60 11.57
N GLY A 612 -19.40 2.60 11.76
CA GLY A 612 -20.82 2.83 12.03
C GLY A 612 -21.10 3.48 13.39
N HIS A 613 -20.21 3.30 14.37
CA HIS A 613 -20.31 3.94 15.68
C HIS A 613 -20.03 5.44 15.58
N ASP A 614 -18.95 5.85 14.91
CA ASP A 614 -18.61 7.27 14.71
C ASP A 614 -19.79 8.06 14.12
N LEU A 615 -20.43 7.50 13.09
CA LEU A 615 -21.54 8.17 12.43
C LEU A 615 -22.84 8.12 13.21
N GLN A 616 -23.02 7.12 14.08
CA GLN A 616 -24.12 7.10 15.04
C GLN A 616 -23.93 8.22 16.07
N GLU A 617 -22.72 8.39 16.61
CA GLU A 617 -22.40 9.52 17.48
C GLU A 617 -22.65 10.86 16.79
N LEU A 618 -22.23 11.01 15.52
CA LEU A 618 -22.49 12.22 14.74
C LEU A 618 -24.00 12.45 14.53
N THR A 619 -24.78 11.38 14.35
CA THR A 619 -26.24 11.43 14.18
C THR A 619 -26.94 11.87 15.46
N ASP A 620 -26.54 11.30 16.60
CA ASP A 620 -27.09 11.62 17.92
C ASP A 620 -26.71 13.05 18.34
N TRP A 621 -25.45 13.42 18.13
CA TRP A 621 -24.95 14.78 18.33
C TRP A 621 -25.70 15.80 17.48
N SER A 622 -25.86 15.54 16.19
CA SER A 622 -26.60 16.42 15.27
C SER A 622 -28.09 16.52 15.64
N SER A 623 -28.70 15.41 16.07
CA SER A 623 -30.09 15.39 16.54
C SER A 623 -30.29 16.18 17.83
N ALA A 624 -29.34 16.13 18.75
CA ALA A 624 -29.34 16.92 19.98
C ALA A 624 -29.19 18.42 19.67
N LEU A 625 -28.25 18.79 18.80
CA LEU A 625 -28.11 20.17 18.33
C LEU A 625 -29.39 20.70 17.67
N LEU A 626 -30.04 19.89 16.82
CA LEU A 626 -31.29 20.27 16.13
C LEU A 626 -32.45 20.51 17.12
N ARG A 627 -32.41 19.89 18.31
CA ARG A 627 -33.36 20.12 19.41
C ARG A 627 -32.98 21.30 20.32
N GLY A 628 -31.96 22.08 19.96
CA GLY A 628 -31.49 23.22 20.76
C GLY A 628 -30.68 22.84 22.00
N GLN A 629 -30.16 21.60 22.05
CA GLN A 629 -29.25 21.17 23.11
C GLN A 629 -27.80 21.55 22.77
N SER A 630 -26.92 21.60 23.76
CA SER A 630 -25.47 21.88 23.59
C SER A 630 -24.62 20.65 23.95
N PRO A 631 -24.67 19.56 23.18
CA PRO A 631 -23.85 18.38 23.41
C PRO A 631 -22.37 18.65 23.07
N SER A 632 -21.46 17.99 23.77
CA SER A 632 -20.03 17.95 23.40
C SER A 632 -19.87 17.33 22.01
N PRO A 633 -19.01 17.88 21.14
CA PRO A 633 -18.73 17.29 19.84
C PRO A 633 -18.11 15.89 19.99
N PRO A 634 -18.36 14.96 19.03
CA PRO A 634 -17.73 13.66 19.05
C PRO A 634 -16.20 13.79 19.02
N ASN A 635 -15.51 13.08 19.92
CA ASN A 635 -14.05 13.02 20.00
C ASN A 635 -13.58 11.81 19.20
N SER A 636 -13.40 11.98 17.89
CA SER A 636 -12.94 10.91 17.02
C SER A 636 -12.38 11.48 15.71
N VAL A 637 -12.19 10.59 14.73
CA VAL A 637 -11.77 10.92 13.37
C VAL A 637 -12.59 12.04 12.72
N LEU A 638 -13.84 12.21 13.15
CA LEU A 638 -14.83 13.13 12.60
C LEU A 638 -14.53 14.61 12.86
N ALA A 639 -13.75 14.91 13.89
CA ALA A 639 -13.39 16.27 14.28
C ALA A 639 -12.19 16.80 13.49
N ASP A 640 -11.40 15.92 12.87
CA ASP A 640 -10.21 16.31 12.11
C ASP A 640 -10.55 16.99 10.79
N LYS A 641 -9.70 17.93 10.39
CA LYS A 641 -9.85 18.64 9.12
C LYS A 641 -9.26 17.84 7.98
N HIS A 642 -9.94 17.86 6.85
CA HIS A 642 -9.52 17.12 5.67
C HIS A 642 -9.17 18.01 4.49
N ASP A 643 -8.14 17.64 3.73
CA ASP A 643 -7.72 18.39 2.54
C ASP A 643 -8.79 18.36 1.44
N GLU A 644 -9.52 17.25 1.36
CA GLU A 644 -10.52 16.99 0.34
C GLU A 644 -11.73 17.92 0.51
N GLN A 645 -12.41 18.22 -0.59
CA GLN A 645 -13.76 18.80 -0.50
C GLN A 645 -14.71 17.71 -0.03
N LEU A 646 -15.13 17.82 1.22
CA LEU A 646 -16.11 16.94 1.81
C LEU A 646 -17.50 17.55 1.72
N GLY A 647 -18.50 16.70 1.74
CA GLY A 647 -19.87 17.09 1.94
C GLY A 647 -20.57 16.20 2.95
N LEU A 648 -21.70 16.66 3.44
CA LEU A 648 -22.55 15.93 4.35
C LEU A 648 -23.99 16.21 3.94
N TRP A 649 -24.75 15.16 3.67
CA TRP A 649 -26.18 15.24 3.48
C TRP A 649 -26.89 14.66 4.70
N MET A 650 -27.94 15.32 5.16
CA MET A 650 -28.72 14.92 6.32
C MET A 650 -30.20 14.89 5.96
N GLN A 651 -30.91 13.91 6.48
CA GLN A 651 -32.36 13.81 6.40
C GLN A 651 -32.97 13.53 7.77
N THR A 652 -34.03 14.25 8.12
CA THR A 652 -34.79 14.06 9.35
C THR A 652 -35.85 12.97 9.18
N THR A 653 -36.46 12.52 10.29
CA THR A 653 -37.60 11.57 10.26
C THR A 653 -38.87 12.16 9.65
N SER A 654 -38.96 13.48 9.48
CA SER A 654 -40.03 14.18 8.75
C SER A 654 -39.69 14.39 7.26
N ASP A 655 -38.70 13.67 6.74
CA ASP A 655 -38.19 13.74 5.37
C ASP A 655 -37.65 15.11 4.94
N THR A 656 -37.40 16.03 5.88
CA THR A 656 -36.70 17.29 5.61
C THR A 656 -35.21 16.99 5.47
N SER A 657 -34.57 17.46 4.40
CA SER A 657 -33.16 17.20 4.14
C SER A 657 -32.38 18.46 3.77
N THR A 658 -31.07 18.42 4.01
CA THR A 658 -30.12 19.47 3.63
C THR A 658 -28.76 18.87 3.29
N ALA A 659 -27.90 19.66 2.68
CA ALA A 659 -26.49 19.32 2.52
C ALA A 659 -25.57 20.49 2.90
N ALA A 660 -24.42 20.17 3.48
CA ALA A 660 -23.31 21.09 3.71
C ALA A 660 -22.08 20.58 2.96
N ILE A 661 -21.30 21.47 2.36
CA ILE A 661 -20.03 21.12 1.70
C ILE A 661 -18.94 22.10 2.09
N GLY A 662 -17.70 21.63 2.11
CA GLY A 662 -16.56 22.47 2.42
C GLY A 662 -15.22 21.80 2.18
N THR A 663 -14.24 22.58 1.74
CA THR A 663 -12.85 22.15 1.57
C THR A 663 -12.07 22.50 2.82
N GLY A 664 -11.22 21.62 3.33
CA GLY A 664 -10.46 21.92 4.55
C GLY A 664 -11.30 21.85 5.83
N GLN A 665 -12.45 21.17 5.80
CA GLN A 665 -13.41 21.07 6.91
C GLN A 665 -13.40 19.68 7.53
N SER A 666 -13.85 19.58 8.78
CA SER A 666 -14.20 18.31 9.42
C SER A 666 -15.66 17.92 9.20
N LEU A 667 -16.01 16.65 9.41
CA LEU A 667 -17.40 16.19 9.34
C LEU A 667 -18.26 16.82 10.45
N VAL A 668 -17.67 17.11 11.61
CA VAL A 668 -18.33 17.85 12.71
C VAL A 668 -18.67 19.29 12.31
N GLU A 669 -17.75 20.00 11.64
CA GLU A 669 -18.00 21.36 11.13
C GLU A 669 -19.12 21.36 10.08
N LEU A 670 -19.09 20.41 9.14
CA LEU A 670 -20.14 20.25 8.13
C LEU A 670 -21.50 19.87 8.76
N ALA A 671 -21.50 19.00 9.76
CA ALA A 671 -22.70 18.61 10.48
C ALA A 671 -23.35 19.80 11.20
N ARG A 672 -22.56 20.66 11.84
CA ARG A 672 -23.05 21.89 12.45
C ARG A 672 -23.70 22.83 11.42
N ALA A 673 -23.07 23.00 10.26
CA ALA A 673 -23.60 23.82 9.17
C ALA A 673 -24.92 23.23 8.61
N ALA A 674 -24.98 21.91 8.45
CA ALA A 674 -26.20 21.21 8.04
C ALA A 674 -27.33 21.36 9.07
N VAL A 675 -27.06 21.15 10.36
CA VAL A 675 -28.06 21.35 11.42
C VAL A 675 -28.60 22.77 11.42
N GLY A 676 -27.75 23.79 11.33
CA GLY A 676 -28.19 25.19 11.23
C GLY A 676 -29.14 25.43 10.05
N SER A 677 -28.86 24.81 8.90
CA SER A 677 -29.71 24.87 7.72
C SER A 677 -31.06 24.16 7.92
N LEU A 678 -31.07 23.00 8.61
CA LEU A 678 -32.30 22.28 8.96
C LEU A 678 -33.18 23.08 9.91
N THR A 679 -32.59 23.73 10.92
CA THR A 679 -33.32 24.59 11.85
C THR A 679 -34.06 25.70 11.10
N GLN A 680 -33.36 26.41 10.20
CA GLN A 680 -33.95 27.48 9.40
C GLN A 680 -35.07 26.96 8.48
N LEU A 681 -34.88 25.80 7.85
CA LEU A 681 -35.90 25.19 6.98
C LEU A 681 -37.15 24.74 7.76
N ASN A 682 -36.98 24.20 8.96
CA ASN A 682 -38.08 23.80 9.83
C ASN A 682 -38.88 25.02 10.31
N GLU A 683 -38.20 26.11 10.68
CA GLU A 683 -38.84 27.39 11.03
C GLU A 683 -39.67 27.94 9.87
N GLN A 684 -39.12 27.95 8.65
CA GLN A 684 -39.83 28.43 7.45
C GLN A 684 -41.08 27.59 7.11
N LYS A 685 -41.02 26.27 7.36
CA LYS A 685 -42.13 25.35 7.08
C LYS A 685 -43.10 25.16 8.25
N GLY A 686 -42.83 25.77 9.41
CA GLY A 686 -43.62 25.56 10.63
C GLY A 686 -43.57 24.12 11.17
N HIS A 687 -42.51 23.37 10.86
CA HIS A 687 -42.32 22.00 11.32
C HIS A 687 -41.58 21.98 12.66
N ALA A 688 -41.99 21.10 13.58
CA ALA A 688 -41.23 20.84 14.79
C ALA A 688 -39.89 20.15 14.47
N PRO A 689 -38.81 20.38 15.25
CA PRO A 689 -37.54 19.70 15.05
C PRO A 689 -37.69 18.19 15.25
N SER A 690 -37.50 17.42 14.17
CA SER A 690 -37.56 15.97 14.19
C SER A 690 -36.15 15.36 14.13
N PRO A 691 -35.87 14.22 14.82
CA PRO A 691 -34.55 13.59 14.83
C PRO A 691 -33.96 13.34 13.44
N ILE A 692 -32.63 13.26 13.35
CA ILE A 692 -31.94 12.87 12.12
C ILE A 692 -32.17 11.38 11.90
N ARG A 693 -32.71 11.02 10.72
CA ARG A 693 -32.93 9.64 10.27
C ARG A 693 -31.70 9.10 9.54
N GLN A 694 -31.03 9.96 8.76
CA GLN A 694 -29.95 9.54 7.89
C GLN A 694 -28.89 10.63 7.75
N ILE A 695 -27.62 10.21 7.75
CA ILE A 695 -26.46 11.03 7.40
C ILE A 695 -25.70 10.32 6.29
N VAL A 696 -25.33 11.04 5.23
CA VAL A 696 -24.48 10.55 4.14
C VAL A 696 -23.28 11.48 4.04
N ALA A 697 -22.09 10.95 4.30
CA ALA A 697 -20.85 11.66 3.99
C ALA A 697 -20.62 11.61 2.47
N LEU A 698 -20.26 12.74 1.89
CA LEU A 698 -19.97 12.91 0.47
C LEU A 698 -18.47 13.13 0.33
N TRP A 699 -17.80 12.26 -0.43
CA TRP A 699 -16.35 12.19 -0.55
C TRP A 699 -15.94 12.14 -2.03
N GLN A 700 -14.66 12.35 -2.34
CA GLN A 700 -14.12 12.41 -3.71
C GLN A 700 -14.92 13.32 -4.62
N ALA A 701 -14.91 14.62 -4.32
CA ALA A 701 -15.58 15.63 -5.12
C ALA A 701 -15.01 15.66 -6.55
N ILE A 702 -15.87 15.46 -7.54
CA ILE A 702 -15.56 15.56 -8.96
C ILE A 702 -16.32 16.77 -9.49
N ARG A 703 -15.63 17.89 -9.71
CA ARG A 703 -16.22 19.05 -10.36
C ARG A 703 -16.49 18.74 -11.83
N LEU A 704 -17.69 19.06 -12.28
CA LEU A 704 -18.14 18.80 -13.64
C LEU A 704 -18.12 20.09 -14.44
N ASP A 705 -17.44 20.08 -15.58
CA ASP A 705 -17.52 21.14 -16.56
C ASP A 705 -18.74 20.89 -17.45
N ALA A 706 -19.50 21.95 -17.76
CA ALA A 706 -20.68 21.83 -18.58
C ALA A 706 -20.36 21.36 -20.02
N ARG A 707 -19.14 21.62 -20.50
CA ARG A 707 -18.63 21.14 -21.81
C ARG A 707 -18.40 19.63 -21.84
N ASP A 708 -18.15 19.01 -20.68
CA ASP A 708 -17.96 17.57 -20.55
C ASP A 708 -19.29 16.79 -20.56
N TYR A 709 -20.43 17.48 -20.54
CA TYR A 709 -21.76 16.89 -20.58
C TYR A 709 -22.30 16.82 -22.02
N PRO A 710 -22.67 15.63 -22.56
CA PRO A 710 -22.97 14.41 -21.82
C PRO A 710 -21.81 13.44 -21.57
N GLY A 711 -20.64 13.53 -22.20
CA GLY A 711 -19.61 12.47 -22.13
C GLY A 711 -19.25 11.95 -20.72
N ARG A 712 -19.21 12.82 -19.71
CA ARG A 712 -18.78 12.47 -18.34
C ARG A 712 -19.87 11.89 -17.43
N HIS A 713 -21.17 11.93 -17.81
CA HIS A 713 -22.29 11.61 -16.91
C HIS A 713 -22.61 10.13 -16.72
N ARG A 714 -22.26 9.26 -17.68
CA ARG A 714 -22.66 7.84 -17.65
C ARG A 714 -21.98 7.04 -16.53
N GLY A 715 -20.79 7.46 -16.08
CA GLY A 715 -20.09 6.88 -14.92
C GLY A 715 -20.63 7.35 -13.56
N MET A 716 -21.50 8.36 -13.52
CA MET A 716 -21.97 8.98 -12.27
C MET A 716 -23.21 8.31 -11.66
N GLY A 717 -23.67 7.19 -12.23
CA GLY A 717 -24.85 6.47 -11.73
C GLY A 717 -24.78 6.11 -10.23
N ARG A 718 -23.56 5.91 -9.70
CA ARG A 718 -23.30 5.61 -8.28
C ARG A 718 -22.90 6.84 -7.43
N HIS A 719 -22.80 8.03 -8.02
CA HIS A 719 -22.35 9.26 -7.36
C HIS A 719 -23.52 10.18 -7.00
N ALA A 720 -23.49 10.82 -5.83
CA ALA A 720 -24.42 11.92 -5.55
C ALA A 720 -24.06 13.12 -6.42
N VAL A 721 -25.05 13.79 -7.01
CA VAL A 721 -24.82 14.95 -7.89
C VAL A 721 -25.41 16.19 -7.25
N LEU A 722 -24.55 17.17 -6.95
CA LEU A 722 -24.90 18.46 -6.39
C LEU A 722 -24.80 19.53 -7.49
N ALA A 723 -25.88 20.25 -7.73
CA ALA A 723 -25.92 21.43 -8.58
C ALA A 723 -26.21 22.68 -7.74
N ARG A 724 -25.62 23.82 -8.11
CA ARG A 724 -25.87 25.12 -7.51
C ARG A 724 -26.09 26.18 -8.58
N ASN A 725 -27.05 27.07 -8.36
CA ASN A 725 -27.23 28.32 -9.10
C ASN A 725 -27.39 29.48 -8.10
N GLY A 726 -26.42 30.40 -8.03
CA GLY A 726 -26.42 31.49 -7.05
C GLY A 726 -26.51 31.00 -5.60
N LYS A 727 -27.65 31.18 -4.91
CA LYS A 727 -27.90 30.70 -3.53
C LYS A 727 -28.68 29.38 -3.46
N GLN A 728 -29.22 28.91 -4.58
CA GLN A 728 -30.05 27.71 -4.63
C GLN A 728 -29.17 26.47 -4.88
N TRP A 729 -29.45 25.40 -4.15
CA TRP A 729 -28.75 24.13 -4.25
C TRP A 729 -29.75 23.02 -4.54
N SER A 730 -29.34 22.05 -5.36
CA SER A 730 -30.07 20.80 -5.54
C SER A 730 -29.11 19.64 -5.48
N LEU A 731 -29.45 18.64 -4.67
CA LEU A 731 -28.65 17.44 -4.52
C LEU A 731 -29.50 16.22 -4.88
N ILE A 732 -28.97 15.35 -5.73
CA ILE A 732 -29.55 14.05 -6.03
C ILE A 732 -28.68 12.97 -5.40
N VAL A 733 -29.14 12.39 -4.29
CA VAL A 733 -28.55 11.21 -3.64
C VAL A 733 -29.35 9.97 -4.06
N ASN A 734 -28.63 8.93 -4.46
CA ASN A 734 -29.10 7.61 -4.91
C ASN A 734 -30.53 7.58 -5.52
N ALA A 735 -30.70 8.11 -6.74
CA ALA A 735 -31.99 7.97 -7.44
C ALA A 735 -32.29 6.48 -7.66
N GLY A 736 -33.51 6.05 -7.32
CA GLY A 736 -33.94 4.65 -7.45
C GLY A 736 -33.71 4.05 -8.86
N PRO A 737 -33.90 2.74 -9.03
CA PRO A 737 -33.64 2.05 -10.30
C PRO A 737 -34.48 2.70 -11.42
N GLY A 738 -33.83 3.48 -12.31
CA GLY A 738 -34.50 4.07 -13.47
C GLY A 738 -33.97 5.42 -13.97
N GLN A 739 -33.33 6.25 -13.14
CA GLN A 739 -32.83 7.57 -13.59
C GLN A 739 -31.34 7.52 -13.99
N ARG A 740 -31.06 7.51 -15.31
CA ARG A 740 -29.69 7.49 -15.84
C ARG A 740 -29.00 8.86 -15.87
N ASP A 741 -29.76 9.95 -15.89
CA ASP A 741 -29.20 11.30 -16.01
C ASP A 741 -29.43 12.16 -14.76
N ARG A 742 -28.58 11.94 -13.76
CA ARG A 742 -28.66 12.59 -12.44
C ARG A 742 -28.31 14.07 -12.49
N ILE A 743 -27.51 14.51 -13.47
CA ILE A 743 -27.19 15.92 -13.67
C ILE A 743 -28.44 16.65 -14.12
N THR A 744 -29.13 16.12 -15.14
CA THR A 744 -30.39 16.72 -15.61
C THR A 744 -31.42 16.79 -14.49
N SER A 745 -31.54 15.75 -13.65
CA SER A 745 -32.42 15.81 -12.47
C SER A 745 -32.03 16.91 -11.49
N ALA A 746 -30.74 17.05 -11.16
CA ALA A 746 -30.26 18.09 -10.24
C ALA A 746 -30.49 19.49 -10.81
N LEU A 747 -30.24 19.69 -12.11
CA LEU A 747 -30.49 20.97 -12.80
C LEU A 747 -31.99 21.28 -12.91
N ALA A 748 -32.81 20.29 -13.23
CA ALA A 748 -34.26 20.46 -13.35
C ALA A 748 -34.90 20.90 -12.02
N ASN A 749 -34.39 20.39 -10.89
CA ASN A 749 -34.80 20.84 -9.55
C ASN A 749 -34.43 22.30 -9.26
N LEU A 750 -33.43 22.85 -9.95
CA LEU A 750 -33.09 24.28 -9.92
C LEU A 750 -33.88 25.10 -10.97
N GLY A 751 -34.80 24.47 -11.71
CA GLY A 751 -35.52 25.11 -12.82
C GLY A 751 -34.65 25.37 -14.05
N LEU A 752 -33.52 24.66 -14.18
CA LEU A 752 -32.54 24.84 -15.26
C LEU A 752 -32.50 23.64 -16.19
N GLY A 753 -32.37 23.92 -17.50
CA GLY A 753 -32.05 22.91 -18.51
C GLY A 753 -30.53 22.75 -18.71
N PRO A 754 -30.06 21.59 -19.20
CA PRO A 754 -28.63 21.37 -19.49
C PRO A 754 -28.00 22.40 -20.44
N GLU A 755 -28.73 22.89 -21.44
CA GLU A 755 -28.25 23.94 -22.35
C GLU A 755 -28.05 25.29 -21.64
N GLN A 756 -28.86 25.59 -20.64
CA GLN A 756 -28.69 26.81 -19.84
C GLN A 756 -27.47 26.70 -18.94
N TRP A 757 -27.23 25.52 -18.34
CA TRP A 757 -25.99 25.26 -17.60
C TRP A 757 -24.75 25.45 -18.49
N ARG A 758 -24.75 24.93 -19.72
CA ARG A 758 -23.63 25.12 -20.68
C ARG A 758 -23.32 26.57 -21.02
N ARG A 759 -24.28 27.47 -20.86
CA ARG A 759 -24.13 28.90 -21.16
C ARG A 759 -23.99 29.77 -19.92
N SER A 760 -23.96 29.17 -18.72
CA SER A 760 -24.01 29.88 -17.44
C SER A 760 -22.74 29.65 -16.63
N ASP A 761 -22.00 30.72 -16.38
CA ASP A 761 -20.83 30.69 -15.50
C ASP A 761 -21.19 30.61 -14.01
N ASP A 762 -22.47 30.88 -13.65
CA ASP A 762 -22.97 30.87 -12.26
C ASP A 762 -23.51 29.50 -11.80
N VAL A 763 -23.48 28.49 -12.68
CA VAL A 763 -23.99 27.15 -12.35
C VAL A 763 -22.85 26.16 -12.17
N GLN A 764 -22.70 25.68 -10.94
CA GLN A 764 -21.67 24.70 -10.58
C GLN A 764 -22.31 23.34 -10.33
N VAL A 765 -21.74 22.30 -10.92
CA VAL A 765 -22.15 20.92 -10.65
C VAL A 765 -20.95 20.13 -10.17
N THR A 766 -21.11 19.43 -9.06
CA THR A 766 -20.09 18.57 -8.45
C THR A 766 -20.71 17.23 -8.14
N ALA A 767 -20.06 16.15 -8.56
CA ALA A 767 -20.41 14.80 -8.17
C ALA A 767 -19.56 14.34 -6.99
N PHE A 768 -20.13 13.53 -6.12
CA PHE A 768 -19.45 12.98 -4.95
C PHE A 768 -19.68 11.48 -4.90
N THR A 769 -18.68 10.72 -4.47
CA THR A 769 -18.86 9.35 -3.99
C THR A 769 -19.64 9.39 -2.68
N PRO A 770 -20.87 8.86 -2.63
CA PRO A 770 -21.62 8.82 -1.38
C PRO A 770 -21.03 7.72 -0.51
N ILE A 771 -20.57 8.08 0.68
CA ILE A 771 -20.40 7.15 1.78
C ILE A 771 -21.74 7.12 2.51
N ALA A 772 -22.67 6.38 1.91
CA ALA A 772 -23.98 6.16 2.48
C ALA A 772 -23.84 5.16 3.64
N PHE A 773 -24.16 5.64 4.83
CA PHE A 773 -24.40 4.79 5.98
C PHE A 773 -25.88 4.95 6.31
N GLU A 774 -26.61 3.84 6.30
CA GLU A 774 -27.86 3.84 7.04
C GLU A 774 -27.45 3.87 8.51
N ALA A 775 -27.87 4.92 9.25
CA ALA A 775 -27.85 4.89 10.71
C ALA A 775 -28.39 3.52 11.09
N ARG A 776 -27.64 2.77 11.93
CA ARG A 776 -27.92 1.37 12.20
C ARG A 776 -29.43 1.24 12.32
N ARG A 777 -30.03 0.47 11.39
CA ARG A 777 -31.36 -0.06 11.71
C ARG A 777 -31.18 -0.68 13.10
N PRO A 778 -32.10 -0.44 14.04
CA PRO A 778 -32.10 -1.26 15.24
C PRO A 778 -31.90 -2.71 14.78
N PRO A 779 -30.97 -3.46 15.40
CA PRO A 779 -30.50 -4.75 14.89
C PRO A 779 -31.70 -5.51 14.34
N GLN A 780 -31.56 -6.13 13.16
CA GLN A 780 -32.59 -7.09 12.79
C GLN A 780 -32.62 -8.10 13.93
N ARG A 781 -33.68 -8.05 14.74
CA ARG A 781 -33.78 -8.90 15.93
C ARG A 781 -33.65 -10.38 15.53
N VAL A 782 -34.00 -10.71 14.29
CA VAL A 782 -34.08 -12.07 13.81
C VAL A 782 -33.39 -12.16 12.45
N ARG A 783 -32.46 -13.11 12.30
CA ARG A 783 -31.91 -13.48 10.99
C ARG A 783 -32.85 -14.53 10.35
N PRO A 784 -33.46 -14.26 9.18
CA PRO A 784 -34.29 -15.27 8.51
C PRO A 784 -33.43 -16.43 7.95
N PRO A 785 -34.04 -17.60 7.66
CA PRO A 785 -33.34 -18.68 6.97
C PRO A 785 -32.97 -18.25 5.55
N ALA A 786 -31.70 -18.37 5.17
CA ALA A 786 -31.19 -17.91 3.87
C ALA A 786 -30.94 -19.07 2.90
N ARG A 787 -30.84 -20.30 3.42
CA ARG A 787 -30.44 -21.51 2.67
C ARG A 787 -31.44 -22.67 2.76
N ALA A 788 -32.52 -22.48 3.52
CA ALA A 788 -33.69 -23.36 3.48
C ALA A 788 -34.21 -23.50 2.04
N GLY A 789 -34.50 -24.73 1.63
CA GLY A 789 -34.91 -25.09 0.26
C GLY A 789 -33.75 -25.21 -0.75
N GLN A 790 -32.50 -24.89 -0.35
CA GLN A 790 -31.31 -25.03 -1.20
C GLN A 790 -30.31 -26.04 -0.64
N PHE A 791 -29.86 -25.83 0.60
CA PHE A 791 -28.88 -26.69 1.27
C PHE A 791 -29.54 -27.78 2.12
N TYR A 792 -30.75 -27.50 2.61
CA TYR A 792 -31.57 -28.40 3.41
C TYR A 792 -33.05 -28.13 3.13
N PRO A 793 -33.98 -29.05 3.45
CA PRO A 793 -35.40 -28.87 3.15
C PRO A 793 -35.98 -27.60 3.77
N GLY A 794 -36.79 -26.86 3.01
CA GLY A 794 -37.46 -25.64 3.49
C GLY A 794 -38.79 -25.88 4.18
N ASP A 795 -39.41 -27.05 3.97
CA ASP A 795 -40.59 -27.48 4.72
C ASP A 795 -40.18 -28.10 6.06
N PRO A 796 -40.75 -27.67 7.20
CA PRO A 796 -40.39 -28.20 8.52
C PRO A 796 -40.60 -29.70 8.68
N SER A 797 -41.62 -30.28 8.02
CA SER A 797 -41.92 -31.72 8.14
C SER A 797 -40.95 -32.57 7.32
N GLU A 798 -40.54 -32.09 6.14
CA GLU A 798 -39.47 -32.70 5.35
C GLU A 798 -38.12 -32.60 6.05
N MET A 799 -37.82 -31.43 6.63
CA MET A 799 -36.59 -31.22 7.39
C MET A 799 -36.51 -32.16 8.60
N GLY A 800 -37.61 -32.31 9.35
CA GLY A 800 -37.69 -33.25 10.48
C GLY A 800 -37.44 -34.70 10.07
N ARG A 801 -38.04 -35.17 8.98
CA ARG A 801 -37.81 -36.53 8.46
C ARG A 801 -36.36 -36.76 8.03
N ALA A 802 -35.76 -35.78 7.34
CA ALA A 802 -34.36 -35.88 6.92
C ALA A 802 -33.40 -35.91 8.13
N LEU A 803 -33.69 -35.12 9.17
CA LEU A 803 -32.91 -35.14 10.41
C LEU A 803 -33.00 -36.49 11.12
N ASP A 804 -34.20 -37.09 11.18
CA ASP A 804 -34.40 -38.42 11.79
C ASP A 804 -33.73 -39.55 10.99
N GLU A 805 -33.49 -39.36 9.69
CA GLU A 805 -32.73 -40.30 8.86
C GLU A 805 -31.22 -40.17 9.09
N TYR A 806 -30.70 -38.95 9.21
CA TYR A 806 -29.27 -38.71 9.36
C TYR A 806 -28.76 -38.90 10.79
N LEU A 807 -29.58 -38.61 11.80
CA LEU A 807 -29.22 -38.79 13.21
C LEU A 807 -29.54 -40.22 13.65
N PRO A 808 -28.54 -41.00 14.13
CA PRO A 808 -28.81 -42.33 14.63
C PRO A 808 -29.68 -42.29 15.90
N GLY A 809 -30.64 -43.22 16.01
CA GLY A 809 -31.61 -43.27 17.10
C GLY A 809 -31.04 -43.64 18.48
N ASP A 810 -29.86 -44.27 18.54
CA ASP A 810 -29.12 -44.54 19.78
C ASP A 810 -27.89 -43.63 19.88
N ARG A 811 -27.87 -42.78 20.90
CA ARG A 811 -26.75 -41.87 21.25
C ARG A 811 -26.17 -42.18 22.63
N GLY A 812 -26.44 -43.37 23.18
CA GLY A 812 -26.02 -43.79 24.52
C GLY A 812 -24.50 -43.91 24.73
N GLY A 813 -23.69 -43.71 23.69
CA GLY A 813 -22.23 -43.66 23.73
C GLY A 813 -21.61 -42.27 23.52
N ALA A 814 -22.40 -41.21 23.44
CA ALA A 814 -21.91 -39.84 23.27
C ALA A 814 -21.03 -39.44 24.47
N ARG A 815 -19.91 -38.75 24.21
CA ARG A 815 -19.03 -38.22 25.25
C ARG A 815 -19.14 -36.70 25.29
N CYS A 816 -18.92 -36.09 26.46
CA CYS A 816 -18.69 -34.66 26.54
C CYS A 816 -17.37 -34.33 25.83
N ARG A 817 -17.45 -33.70 24.66
CA ARG A 817 -16.29 -33.25 23.86
C ARG A 817 -16.23 -31.72 23.94
N ARG A 818 -15.03 -31.15 23.89
CA ARG A 818 -14.86 -29.68 23.93
C ARG A 818 -15.05 -29.04 22.56
N ALA A 819 -14.77 -29.77 21.48
CA ALA A 819 -15.02 -29.28 20.13
C ALA A 819 -15.47 -30.37 19.15
N VAL A 820 -16.13 -29.93 18.07
CA VAL A 820 -16.53 -30.76 16.93
C VAL A 820 -16.33 -30.01 15.61
N MET A 821 -15.84 -30.69 14.59
CA MET A 821 -15.80 -30.22 13.20
C MET A 821 -16.89 -30.87 12.39
N LEU A 822 -17.68 -30.05 11.69
CA LEU A 822 -18.81 -30.48 10.89
C LEU A 822 -18.73 -29.88 9.47
N PRO A 823 -19.02 -30.65 8.41
CA PRO A 823 -19.14 -30.13 7.05
C PRO A 823 -20.40 -29.27 6.88
N HIS A 824 -20.37 -28.32 5.96
CA HIS A 824 -21.47 -27.35 5.73
C HIS A 824 -22.00 -27.31 4.30
N ALA A 825 -21.67 -28.30 3.47
CA ALA A 825 -22.33 -28.53 2.19
C ALA A 825 -23.84 -28.86 2.33
N GLY A 826 -24.53 -28.99 1.20
CA GLY A 826 -25.93 -29.42 1.20
C GLY A 826 -26.10 -30.82 1.82
N TRP A 827 -27.18 -31.03 2.57
CA TRP A 827 -27.41 -32.25 3.38
C TRP A 827 -27.37 -33.54 2.56
N VAL A 828 -27.76 -33.49 1.28
CA VAL A 828 -27.68 -34.64 0.37
C VAL A 828 -26.25 -35.17 0.22
N TYR A 829 -25.24 -34.32 0.42
CA TYR A 829 -23.84 -34.69 0.30
C TYR A 829 -23.21 -35.07 1.65
N CYS A 830 -23.49 -34.32 2.71
CA CYS A 830 -22.75 -34.42 3.98
C CYS A 830 -23.62 -34.71 5.22
N GLY A 831 -24.94 -34.86 5.08
CA GLY A 831 -25.88 -35.06 6.19
C GLY A 831 -25.56 -36.28 7.06
N GLN A 832 -25.17 -37.40 6.45
CA GLN A 832 -24.77 -38.62 7.17
C GLN A 832 -23.48 -38.41 7.99
N THR A 833 -22.48 -37.75 7.42
CA THR A 833 -21.22 -37.42 8.11
C THR A 833 -21.48 -36.49 9.30
N MET A 834 -22.33 -35.45 9.15
CA MET A 834 -22.74 -34.59 10.26
C MET A 834 -23.45 -35.38 11.37
N GLY A 835 -24.42 -36.22 11.02
CA GLY A 835 -25.19 -37.01 11.97
C GLY A 835 -24.33 -37.97 12.79
N ARG A 836 -23.36 -38.64 12.14
CA ARG A 836 -22.40 -39.53 12.82
C ARG A 836 -21.46 -38.79 13.76
N ALA A 837 -20.92 -37.64 13.34
CA ALA A 837 -20.05 -36.82 14.18
C ALA A 837 -20.78 -36.33 15.43
N LEU A 838 -22.02 -35.84 15.26
CA LEU A 838 -22.87 -35.37 16.36
C LEU A 838 -23.38 -36.50 17.26
N ALA A 839 -23.45 -37.73 16.78
CA ALA A 839 -23.75 -38.89 17.61
C ALA A 839 -22.63 -39.20 18.62
N ALA A 840 -21.38 -38.81 18.32
CA ALA A 840 -20.21 -39.04 19.16
C ALA A 840 -20.00 -37.97 20.25
N THR A 841 -20.80 -36.89 20.27
CA THR A 841 -20.63 -35.77 21.21
C THR A 841 -21.95 -35.30 21.83
N GLU A 842 -21.91 -34.91 23.11
CA GLU A 842 -23.00 -34.18 23.78
C GLU A 842 -23.07 -32.73 23.27
N VAL A 843 -24.28 -32.17 23.17
CA VAL A 843 -24.50 -30.78 22.73
C VAL A 843 -25.03 -29.96 23.91
N PRO A 844 -24.20 -29.11 24.53
CA PRO A 844 -24.61 -28.26 25.65
C PRO A 844 -25.48 -27.09 25.18
N ASP A 845 -26.00 -26.30 26.13
CA ASP A 845 -26.89 -25.18 25.83
C ASP A 845 -26.19 -24.01 25.13
N THR A 846 -24.87 -23.84 25.28
CA THR A 846 -24.13 -22.76 24.62
C THR A 846 -23.15 -23.33 23.58
N LEU A 847 -23.23 -22.82 22.35
CA LEU A 847 -22.37 -23.21 21.24
C LEU A 847 -21.66 -22.00 20.66
N VAL A 848 -20.36 -22.11 20.39
CA VAL A 848 -19.61 -21.10 19.61
C VAL A 848 -19.30 -21.71 18.26
N ILE A 849 -19.84 -21.15 17.18
CA ILE A 849 -19.73 -21.71 15.84
C ILE A 849 -18.86 -20.80 15.00
N ILE A 850 -17.68 -21.28 14.60
CA ILE A 850 -16.74 -20.54 13.77
C ILE A 850 -16.70 -21.18 12.37
N GLY A 851 -17.09 -20.39 11.37
CA GLY A 851 -17.05 -20.79 9.96
C GLY A 851 -16.27 -19.81 9.10
N PRO A 852 -15.93 -20.19 7.85
CA PRO A 852 -15.34 -19.26 6.91
C PRO A 852 -16.36 -18.26 6.35
N ASN A 853 -15.91 -17.05 6.01
CA ASN A 853 -16.70 -16.09 5.24
C ASN A 853 -16.61 -16.41 3.74
N HIS A 854 -17.58 -17.15 3.21
CA HIS A 854 -17.67 -17.51 1.79
C HIS A 854 -18.22 -16.38 0.93
N THR A 855 -19.13 -15.58 1.49
CA THR A 855 -19.80 -14.53 0.73
C THR A 855 -18.88 -13.34 0.42
N GLY A 856 -17.86 -13.13 1.24
CA GLY A 856 -17.00 -11.94 1.21
C GLY A 856 -17.75 -10.65 1.53
N GLN A 857 -18.96 -10.74 2.09
CA GLN A 857 -19.76 -9.60 2.51
C GLN A 857 -19.44 -9.24 3.96
N GLY A 858 -19.61 -7.95 4.30
CA GLY A 858 -19.32 -7.43 5.63
C GLY A 858 -17.82 -7.43 5.99
N PRO A 859 -17.47 -7.22 7.27
CA PRO A 859 -16.11 -7.35 7.78
C PRO A 859 -15.55 -8.76 7.57
N ALA A 860 -14.23 -8.86 7.40
CA ALA A 860 -13.57 -10.15 7.23
C ALA A 860 -13.70 -11.03 8.48
N TRP A 861 -13.71 -10.43 9.67
CA TRP A 861 -13.89 -11.09 10.94
C TRP A 861 -15.14 -10.50 11.57
N SER A 862 -16.18 -11.31 11.68
CA SER A 862 -17.50 -10.83 12.06
C SER A 862 -18.17 -11.77 13.03
N ILE A 863 -18.91 -11.18 13.93
CA ILE A 863 -19.82 -11.85 14.86
C ILE A 863 -21.24 -11.35 14.60
N ALA A 864 -22.22 -12.26 14.67
CA ALA A 864 -23.59 -11.89 14.31
C ALA A 864 -24.18 -10.87 15.29
N SER A 865 -24.74 -9.76 14.79
CA SER A 865 -25.46 -8.75 15.59
C SER A 865 -26.96 -9.02 15.82
N HIS A 866 -27.48 -10.13 15.31
CA HIS A 866 -28.89 -10.49 15.48
C HIS A 866 -29.16 -10.98 16.91
N THR A 867 -30.42 -10.98 17.36
CA THR A 867 -30.80 -11.56 18.67
C THR A 867 -31.25 -13.03 18.58
N SER A 868 -31.61 -13.47 17.38
CA SER A 868 -32.03 -14.85 17.10
C SER A 868 -31.84 -15.20 15.63
N TRP A 869 -31.84 -16.50 15.34
CA TRP A 869 -31.64 -17.08 14.02
C TRP A 869 -32.80 -18.03 13.71
N ASP A 870 -33.61 -17.68 12.72
CA ASP A 870 -34.77 -18.47 12.32
C ASP A 870 -34.37 -19.65 11.42
N LEU A 871 -35.04 -20.77 11.67
CA LEU A 871 -35.05 -21.97 10.86
C LEU A 871 -36.51 -22.27 10.47
N PRO A 872 -36.75 -23.15 9.48
CA PRO A 872 -38.09 -23.67 9.22
C PRO A 872 -38.72 -24.28 10.49
N GLY A 873 -39.66 -23.58 11.12
CA GLY A 873 -40.41 -24.05 12.30
C GLY A 873 -39.73 -23.85 13.66
N ALA A 874 -38.57 -23.19 13.73
CA ALA A 874 -37.86 -22.90 15.00
C ALA A 874 -37.10 -21.57 14.94
N SER A 875 -36.77 -21.01 16.10
CA SER A 875 -35.93 -19.82 16.22
C SER A 875 -34.90 -20.04 17.33
N ILE A 876 -33.62 -19.83 17.01
CA ILE A 876 -32.50 -20.12 17.91
C ILE A 876 -31.96 -18.80 18.47
N PRO A 877 -31.92 -18.60 19.79
CA PRO A 877 -31.33 -17.40 20.39
C PRO A 877 -29.84 -17.26 20.09
N ILE A 878 -29.39 -16.02 19.86
CA ILE A 878 -27.97 -15.69 19.87
C ILE A 878 -27.55 -15.35 21.30
N ALA A 879 -26.42 -15.90 21.72
CA ALA A 879 -25.77 -15.64 22.99
C ALA A 879 -25.09 -14.25 22.96
N THR A 880 -25.89 -13.18 22.96
CA THR A 880 -25.41 -11.79 22.72
C THR A 880 -24.41 -11.33 23.77
N ASP A 881 -24.61 -11.68 25.03
CA ASP A 881 -23.68 -11.42 26.13
C ASP A 881 -22.27 -11.97 25.85
N LEU A 882 -22.20 -13.23 25.40
CA LEU A 882 -20.93 -13.87 25.05
C LEU A 882 -20.34 -13.29 23.74
N ALA A 883 -21.20 -12.89 22.81
CA ALA A 883 -20.79 -12.29 21.56
C ALA A 883 -20.15 -10.90 21.76
N ASP A 884 -20.79 -10.06 22.57
CA ASP A 884 -20.31 -8.72 22.90
C ASP A 884 -18.94 -8.81 23.58
N GLU A 885 -18.78 -9.72 24.54
CA GLU A 885 -17.51 -9.92 25.24
C GLU A 885 -16.36 -10.36 24.33
N LEU A 886 -16.61 -11.27 23.38
CA LEU A 886 -15.61 -11.69 22.40
C LEU A 886 -15.23 -10.54 21.45
N ALA A 887 -16.19 -9.73 21.03
CA ALA A 887 -15.94 -8.59 20.14
C ALA A 887 -15.13 -7.48 20.84
N GLU A 888 -15.29 -7.29 22.15
CA GLU A 888 -14.52 -6.33 22.93
C GLU A 888 -13.05 -6.75 23.13
N ARG A 889 -12.78 -8.06 23.24
CA ARG A 889 -11.42 -8.58 23.49
C ARG A 889 -10.58 -8.78 22.21
N VAL A 890 -11.20 -8.82 21.03
CA VAL A 890 -10.52 -9.15 19.77
C VAL A 890 -10.56 -7.96 18.79
N ASP A 891 -9.42 -7.31 18.64
CA ASP A 891 -9.25 -6.24 17.66
C ASP A 891 -9.62 -6.70 16.24
N GLY A 892 -10.62 -6.04 15.67
CA GLY A 892 -11.11 -6.32 14.31
C GLY A 892 -12.20 -7.37 14.21
N LEU A 893 -12.63 -7.99 15.31
CA LEU A 893 -13.88 -8.79 15.35
C LEU A 893 -15.07 -7.85 15.56
N VAL A 894 -15.91 -7.70 14.54
CA VAL A 894 -16.97 -6.67 14.56
C VAL A 894 -18.36 -7.29 14.47
N HIS A 895 -19.30 -6.76 15.26
CA HIS A 895 -20.72 -7.06 15.11
C HIS A 895 -21.27 -6.56 13.78
N ASP A 896 -21.74 -7.48 12.93
CA ASP A 896 -22.27 -7.16 11.61
C ASP A 896 -23.39 -8.10 11.15
N ASP A 897 -24.45 -7.53 10.55
CA ASP A 897 -25.56 -8.31 9.99
C ASP A 897 -25.25 -8.76 8.55
N VAL A 898 -24.44 -8.00 7.81
CA VAL A 898 -24.23 -8.19 6.38
C VAL A 898 -23.40 -9.44 6.10
N ALA A 899 -22.34 -9.68 6.87
CA ALA A 899 -21.49 -10.86 6.77
C ALA A 899 -22.27 -12.16 7.01
N HIS A 900 -23.29 -12.11 7.88
CA HIS A 900 -24.06 -13.30 8.25
C HIS A 900 -25.31 -13.50 7.40
N ARG A 901 -25.82 -12.46 6.72
CA ARG A 901 -27.11 -12.45 6.03
C ARG A 901 -27.31 -13.62 5.07
N MET A 902 -26.32 -13.90 4.23
CA MET A 902 -26.36 -14.97 3.22
C MET A 902 -25.34 -16.07 3.49
N GLU A 903 -24.58 -15.99 4.58
CA GLU A 903 -23.58 -16.99 4.92
C GLU A 903 -24.25 -18.29 5.37
N HIS A 904 -23.74 -19.41 4.88
CA HIS A 904 -24.33 -20.73 5.06
C HIS A 904 -23.59 -21.59 6.08
N GLY A 905 -22.31 -21.33 6.33
CA GLY A 905 -21.45 -22.17 7.17
C GLY A 905 -22.03 -22.46 8.55
N THR A 906 -22.65 -21.48 9.21
CA THR A 906 -23.36 -21.71 10.48
C THR A 906 -24.76 -22.29 10.27
N GLU A 907 -25.54 -21.70 9.35
CA GLU A 907 -26.97 -22.01 9.17
C GLU A 907 -27.23 -23.51 8.93
N VAL A 908 -26.41 -24.14 8.10
CA VAL A 908 -26.59 -25.55 7.68
C VAL A 908 -26.46 -26.53 8.85
N LEU A 909 -25.71 -26.14 9.90
CA LEU A 909 -25.46 -26.97 11.09
C LEU A 909 -26.57 -26.85 12.14
N LEU A 910 -27.24 -25.68 12.19
CA LEU A 910 -28.18 -25.34 13.26
C LEU A 910 -29.35 -26.33 13.41
N PRO A 911 -30.00 -26.85 12.33
CA PRO A 911 -31.10 -27.78 12.52
C PRO A 911 -30.68 -29.10 13.19
N PHE A 912 -29.47 -29.61 12.90
CA PHE A 912 -28.94 -30.81 13.56
C PHE A 912 -28.68 -30.57 15.05
N LEU A 913 -28.03 -29.45 15.37
CA LEU A 913 -27.71 -29.07 16.75
C LEU A 913 -28.98 -28.84 17.57
N HIS A 914 -29.97 -28.16 17.00
CA HIS A 914 -31.27 -27.89 17.63
C HIS A 914 -32.10 -29.17 17.81
N ARG A 915 -32.08 -30.10 16.85
CA ARG A 915 -32.78 -31.40 16.95
C ARG A 915 -32.28 -32.22 18.13
N ILE A 916 -30.97 -32.13 18.40
CA ILE A 916 -30.32 -32.82 19.52
C ILE A 916 -30.63 -32.13 20.86
N ASN A 917 -30.44 -30.81 20.92
CA ASN A 917 -30.73 -30.01 22.12
C ASN A 917 -31.58 -28.79 21.73
N PRO A 918 -32.90 -28.79 22.01
CA PRO A 918 -33.77 -27.67 21.68
C PRO A 918 -33.48 -26.37 22.45
N SER A 919 -32.72 -26.44 23.55
CA SER A 919 -32.40 -25.31 24.44
C SER A 919 -31.17 -24.50 24.00
N ILE A 920 -30.56 -24.84 22.86
CA ILE A 920 -29.32 -24.20 22.43
C ILE A 920 -29.47 -22.69 22.21
N ARG A 921 -28.42 -21.96 22.57
CA ARG A 921 -28.09 -20.61 22.13
C ARG A 921 -26.72 -20.60 21.49
N VAL A 922 -26.52 -19.76 20.49
CA VAL A 922 -25.32 -19.83 19.63
C VAL A 922 -24.59 -18.50 19.54
N VAL A 923 -23.27 -18.56 19.35
CA VAL A 923 -22.43 -17.44 18.92
C VAL A 923 -21.92 -17.72 17.51
N PRO A 924 -22.56 -17.15 16.47
CA PRO A 924 -22.12 -17.32 15.09
C PRO A 924 -20.97 -16.37 14.76
N ILE A 925 -19.83 -16.92 14.35
CA ILE A 925 -18.63 -16.18 13.97
C ILE A 925 -18.21 -16.60 12.57
N VAL A 926 -17.92 -15.62 11.71
CA VAL A 926 -17.41 -15.85 10.37
C VAL A 926 -16.04 -15.21 10.21
N ILE A 927 -15.10 -15.98 9.67
CA ILE A 927 -13.69 -15.58 9.58
C ILE A 927 -13.21 -15.67 8.13
N GLY A 928 -12.66 -14.58 7.63
CA GLY A 928 -12.01 -14.49 6.33
C GLY A 928 -10.57 -15.00 6.38
N ARG A 929 -9.91 -15.01 5.21
CA ARG A 929 -8.51 -15.44 5.12
C ARG A 929 -7.60 -14.55 5.97
N CYS A 930 -6.72 -15.16 6.75
CA CYS A 930 -5.72 -14.49 7.58
C CYS A 930 -4.40 -15.28 7.58
N GLN A 931 -3.33 -14.65 8.09
CA GLN A 931 -2.11 -15.37 8.47
C GLN A 931 -2.31 -16.07 9.81
N TYR A 932 -1.57 -17.15 10.04
CA TYR A 932 -1.65 -17.93 11.28
C TYR A 932 -1.41 -17.08 12.53
N GLU A 933 -0.48 -16.14 12.50
CA GLU A 933 -0.13 -15.32 13.66
C GLU A 933 -1.33 -14.51 14.16
N GLN A 934 -2.26 -14.17 13.26
CA GLN A 934 -3.48 -13.43 13.57
C GLN A 934 -4.53 -14.29 14.29
N THR A 935 -4.43 -15.64 14.26
CA THR A 935 -5.37 -16.52 14.98
C THR A 935 -5.21 -16.45 16.48
N THR A 936 -4.02 -16.05 16.96
CA THR A 936 -3.65 -16.07 18.38
C THR A 936 -4.56 -15.20 19.22
N ALA A 937 -4.85 -13.96 18.80
CA ALA A 937 -5.68 -13.04 19.58
C ALA A 937 -7.10 -13.61 19.80
N MET A 938 -7.69 -14.19 18.75
CA MET A 938 -9.01 -14.83 18.85
C MET A 938 -8.96 -16.10 19.68
N ALA A 939 -7.93 -16.93 19.52
CA ALA A 939 -7.76 -18.13 20.33
C ALA A 939 -7.63 -17.80 21.83
N THR A 940 -6.88 -16.75 22.17
CA THR A 940 -6.74 -16.24 23.54
C THR A 940 -8.08 -15.77 24.09
N ALA A 941 -8.79 -14.90 23.38
CA ALA A 941 -10.10 -14.41 23.82
C ALA A 941 -11.11 -15.56 24.00
N LEU A 942 -11.15 -16.52 23.07
CA LEU A 942 -11.99 -17.71 23.22
C LEU A 942 -11.62 -18.52 24.47
N ALA A 943 -10.34 -18.76 24.72
CA ALA A 943 -9.90 -19.56 25.86
C ALA A 943 -10.25 -18.88 27.21
N GLU A 944 -10.03 -17.58 27.32
CA GLU A 944 -10.35 -16.80 28.51
C GLU A 944 -11.85 -16.76 28.77
N VAL A 945 -12.62 -16.29 27.79
CA VAL A 945 -14.07 -16.10 27.93
C VAL A 945 -14.77 -17.44 28.18
N CYS A 946 -14.38 -18.51 27.47
CA CYS A 946 -14.94 -19.84 27.73
C CYS A 946 -14.56 -20.39 29.10
N GLY A 947 -13.39 -20.02 29.65
CA GLY A 947 -12.93 -20.42 30.97
C GLY A 947 -13.67 -19.73 32.12
N GLU A 948 -14.27 -18.57 31.86
CA GLU A 948 -15.07 -17.81 32.84
C GLU A 948 -16.52 -18.33 32.96
N LEU A 949 -16.96 -19.18 32.03
CA LEU A 949 -18.31 -19.75 32.03
C LEU A 949 -18.46 -20.91 33.02
N GLY A 950 -19.57 -20.93 33.76
CA GLY A 950 -19.89 -22.01 34.72
C GLY A 950 -20.08 -23.39 34.06
N GLN A 951 -20.42 -23.42 32.77
CA GLN A 951 -20.42 -24.63 31.94
C GLN A 951 -19.75 -24.28 30.60
N PRO A 952 -18.72 -25.03 30.17
CA PRO A 952 -18.01 -24.72 28.94
C PRO A 952 -18.92 -24.92 27.71
N PRO A 953 -18.84 -24.03 26.70
CA PRO A 953 -19.57 -24.20 25.47
C PRO A 953 -18.96 -25.30 24.61
N LEU A 954 -19.74 -25.85 23.68
CA LEU A 954 -19.18 -26.69 22.61
C LEU A 954 -18.67 -25.77 21.49
N LEU A 955 -17.38 -25.91 21.17
CA LEU A 955 -16.75 -25.18 20.06
C LEU A 955 -16.98 -25.94 18.76
N VAL A 956 -17.62 -25.30 17.78
CA VAL A 956 -17.99 -25.92 16.50
C VAL A 956 -17.16 -25.30 15.38
N ILE A 957 -16.35 -26.14 14.73
CA ILE A 957 -15.63 -25.81 13.50
C ILE A 957 -16.55 -26.14 12.31
N SER A 958 -16.94 -25.12 11.55
CA SER A 958 -17.69 -25.33 10.31
C SER A 958 -16.73 -25.43 9.12
N SER A 959 -16.54 -26.63 8.56
CA SER A 959 -15.55 -26.88 7.49
C SER A 959 -15.91 -28.06 6.59
N ASP A 960 -15.93 -27.81 5.29
CA ASP A 960 -15.63 -28.83 4.27
C ASP A 960 -14.10 -28.98 4.10
N MET A 961 -13.66 -30.05 3.45
CA MET A 961 -12.25 -30.37 3.22
C MET A 961 -11.76 -29.82 1.87
N ASN A 962 -10.92 -30.54 1.13
CA ASN A 962 -10.45 -30.10 -0.18
C ASN A 962 -11.58 -30.08 -1.21
N HIS A 963 -11.54 -29.07 -2.07
CA HIS A 963 -12.46 -28.84 -3.15
C HIS A 963 -11.82 -29.14 -4.50
N PHE A 964 -12.60 -29.78 -5.34
CA PHE A 964 -12.48 -29.80 -6.80
C PHE A 964 -11.25 -30.50 -7.38
N ALA A 965 -10.63 -31.41 -6.62
CA ALA A 965 -9.73 -32.41 -7.19
C ALA A 965 -10.51 -33.66 -7.62
N ALA A 966 -9.92 -34.48 -8.50
CA ALA A 966 -10.44 -35.81 -8.80
C ALA A 966 -10.40 -36.69 -7.53
N GLU A 967 -11.33 -37.64 -7.40
CA GLU A 967 -11.58 -38.37 -6.15
C GLU A 967 -10.32 -38.93 -5.47
N PRO A 968 -9.39 -39.62 -6.18
CA PRO A 968 -8.19 -40.16 -5.54
C PRO A 968 -7.25 -39.09 -4.99
N GLU A 969 -7.11 -37.98 -5.72
CA GLU A 969 -6.27 -36.86 -5.32
C GLU A 969 -6.93 -36.05 -4.20
N ASN A 970 -8.25 -35.85 -4.27
CA ASN A 970 -8.99 -35.17 -3.22
C ASN A 970 -8.87 -35.93 -1.90
N ARG A 971 -9.07 -37.25 -1.93
CA ARG A 971 -8.92 -38.13 -0.77
C ARG A 971 -7.50 -38.08 -0.22
N ARG A 972 -6.48 -38.07 -1.07
CA ARG A 972 -5.07 -37.93 -0.64
C ARG A 972 -4.86 -36.61 0.10
N LEU A 973 -5.29 -35.49 -0.47
CA LEU A 973 -5.15 -34.16 0.13
C LEU A 973 -5.95 -34.02 1.43
N ASP A 974 -7.18 -34.55 1.47
CA ASP A 974 -8.01 -34.55 2.67
C ASP A 974 -7.35 -35.30 3.81
N HIS A 975 -6.84 -36.51 3.56
CA HIS A 975 -6.13 -37.29 4.58
C HIS A 975 -4.84 -36.62 5.02
N MET A 976 -4.11 -35.90 4.15
CA MET A 976 -2.96 -35.10 4.58
C MET A 976 -3.35 -34.02 5.60
N ALA A 977 -4.46 -33.32 5.38
CA ALA A 977 -4.96 -32.33 6.33
C ALA A 977 -5.46 -32.99 7.63
N LEU A 978 -6.21 -34.10 7.53
CA LEU A 978 -6.72 -34.83 8.70
C LEU A 978 -5.58 -35.43 9.55
N ASP A 979 -4.53 -35.97 8.92
CA ASP A 979 -3.36 -36.51 9.61
C ASP A 979 -2.56 -35.40 10.31
N ALA A 980 -2.47 -34.22 9.69
CA ALA A 980 -1.87 -33.05 10.32
C ALA A 980 -2.72 -32.54 11.50
N MET A 981 -4.04 -32.52 11.36
CA MET A 981 -4.98 -32.14 12.41
C MET A 981 -4.91 -33.10 13.59
N ALA A 982 -4.86 -34.41 13.33
CA ALA A 982 -4.78 -35.47 14.34
C ALA A 982 -3.55 -35.36 15.27
N THR A 983 -2.53 -34.57 14.91
CA THR A 983 -1.36 -34.35 15.78
C THR A 983 -1.64 -33.36 16.92
N GLY A 984 -2.80 -32.69 16.90
CA GLY A 984 -3.13 -31.65 17.88
C GLY A 984 -2.35 -30.35 17.70
N ASP A 985 -1.61 -30.18 16.60
CA ASP A 985 -0.78 -29.00 16.33
C ASP A 985 -1.45 -28.10 15.27
N PRO A 986 -2.01 -26.94 15.68
CA PRO A 986 -2.66 -26.01 14.75
C PRO A 986 -1.70 -25.42 13.71
N ARG A 987 -0.42 -25.19 14.05
CA ARG A 987 0.58 -24.67 13.10
C ARG A 987 0.85 -25.70 12.02
N ARG A 988 1.00 -26.97 12.40
CA ARG A 988 1.21 -28.07 11.45
C ARG A 988 0.05 -28.22 10.48
N LEU A 989 -1.20 -28.12 10.96
CA LEU A 989 -2.38 -28.12 10.09
C LEU A 989 -2.33 -26.97 9.09
N TYR A 990 -2.08 -25.75 9.57
CA TYR A 990 -2.00 -24.56 8.74
C TYR A 990 -0.91 -24.67 7.67
N GLU A 991 0.30 -25.09 8.04
CA GLU A 991 1.42 -25.28 7.13
C GLU A 991 1.14 -26.38 6.11
N THR A 992 0.59 -27.51 6.55
CA THR A 992 0.25 -28.64 5.67
C THR A 992 -0.74 -28.19 4.60
N CYS A 993 -1.81 -27.50 5.00
CA CYS A 993 -2.80 -26.99 4.06
C CYS A 993 -2.22 -25.92 3.12
N THR A 994 -1.39 -25.02 3.64
CA THR A 994 -0.79 -23.93 2.85
C THR A 994 0.22 -24.45 1.83
N VAL A 995 1.15 -25.31 2.26
CA VAL A 995 2.22 -25.87 1.40
C VAL A 995 1.64 -26.76 0.31
N ASN A 996 0.64 -27.58 0.64
CA ASN A 996 0.05 -28.53 -0.30
C ASN A 996 -1.18 -27.97 -1.04
N GLN A 997 -1.48 -26.67 -0.88
CA GLN A 997 -2.61 -25.99 -1.51
C GLN A 997 -3.96 -26.68 -1.26
N ILE A 998 -4.16 -27.22 -0.04
CA ILE A 998 -5.39 -27.89 0.35
C ILE A 998 -6.45 -26.81 0.59
N SER A 999 -7.54 -26.89 -0.16
CA SER A 999 -8.61 -25.88 -0.16
C SER A 999 -9.65 -26.08 0.96
N MET A 1000 -9.21 -26.56 2.12
CA MET A 1000 -10.04 -26.73 3.32
C MET A 1000 -10.60 -25.38 3.78
N CYS A 1001 -11.91 -25.18 3.67
CA CYS A 1001 -12.52 -23.87 3.87
C CYS A 1001 -12.46 -23.42 5.35
N GLY A 1002 -12.59 -24.34 6.30
CA GLY A 1002 -12.50 -24.08 7.74
C GLY A 1002 -11.11 -24.32 8.35
N MET A 1003 -10.03 -24.29 7.55
CA MET A 1003 -8.65 -24.41 8.06
C MET A 1003 -8.35 -23.39 9.17
N VAL A 1004 -8.69 -22.11 8.96
CA VAL A 1004 -8.45 -21.04 9.95
C VAL A 1004 -9.33 -21.21 11.20
N PRO A 1005 -10.66 -21.44 11.08
CA PRO A 1005 -11.51 -21.83 12.21
C PRO A 1005 -10.95 -23.00 13.04
N ALA A 1006 -10.45 -24.06 12.37
CA ALA A 1006 -9.84 -25.21 13.04
C ALA A 1006 -8.59 -24.82 13.82
N CYS A 1007 -7.70 -24.00 13.24
CA CYS A 1007 -6.49 -23.52 13.90
C CYS A 1007 -6.82 -22.71 15.16
N ILE A 1008 -7.79 -21.80 15.09
CA ILE A 1008 -8.24 -20.97 16.22
C ILE A 1008 -8.75 -21.84 17.37
N ILE A 1009 -9.63 -22.80 17.08
CA ILE A 1009 -10.22 -23.66 18.10
C ILE A 1009 -9.18 -24.58 18.71
N MET A 1010 -8.32 -25.22 17.90
CA MET A 1010 -7.23 -26.06 18.41
C MET A 1010 -6.26 -25.26 19.29
N GLN A 1011 -5.94 -24.02 18.89
CA GLN A 1011 -5.08 -23.14 19.68
C GLN A 1011 -5.75 -22.73 21.00
N ALA A 1012 -7.04 -22.39 21.00
CA ALA A 1012 -7.79 -22.06 22.21
C ALA A 1012 -7.85 -23.25 23.18
N LEU A 1013 -8.10 -24.47 22.67
CA LEU A 1013 -8.10 -25.69 23.48
C LEU A 1013 -6.73 -25.95 24.12
N ALA A 1014 -5.65 -25.77 23.36
CA ALA A 1014 -4.27 -25.92 23.84
C ALA A 1014 -3.93 -24.91 24.95
N MET A 1015 -4.45 -23.69 24.87
CA MET A 1015 -4.27 -22.66 25.91
C MET A 1015 -4.97 -23.02 27.22
N SER A 1016 -6.03 -23.84 27.19
CA SER A 1016 -6.74 -24.28 28.40
C SER A 1016 -6.05 -25.40 29.17
N GLY A 1017 -4.86 -25.86 28.73
CA GLY A 1017 -4.00 -26.75 29.52
C GLY A 1017 -3.77 -28.16 28.96
N ASP A 1018 -4.51 -28.58 27.93
CA ASP A 1018 -4.36 -29.90 27.30
C ASP A 1018 -4.12 -29.76 25.80
N THR A 1019 -3.18 -30.55 25.25
CA THR A 1019 -3.04 -30.66 23.78
C THR A 1019 -4.33 -31.24 23.21
N PRO A 1020 -4.99 -30.57 22.25
CA PRO A 1020 -6.23 -31.05 21.66
C PRO A 1020 -5.98 -32.42 21.02
N LYS A 1021 -6.96 -33.32 21.13
CA LYS A 1021 -6.88 -34.68 20.56
C LYS A 1021 -7.96 -34.89 19.50
N PRO A 1022 -7.73 -34.46 18.23
CA PRO A 1022 -8.71 -34.64 17.18
C PRO A 1022 -8.86 -36.11 16.78
N GLU A 1023 -10.10 -36.60 16.81
CA GLU A 1023 -10.49 -37.96 16.44
C GLU A 1023 -11.45 -37.90 15.24
N LEU A 1024 -11.04 -38.51 14.13
CA LEU A 1024 -11.89 -38.64 12.94
C LEU A 1024 -12.99 -39.69 13.18
N ILE A 1025 -14.25 -39.24 13.15
CA ILE A 1025 -15.43 -40.10 13.33
C ILE A 1025 -15.92 -40.65 11.99
N ASP A 1026 -15.97 -39.81 10.96
CA ASP A 1026 -16.47 -40.19 9.64
C ASP A 1026 -15.82 -39.34 8.55
N TYR A 1027 -15.61 -39.93 7.37
CA TYR A 1027 -15.11 -39.25 6.19
C TYR A 1027 -15.88 -39.72 4.94
N SER A 1028 -16.30 -38.77 4.12
CA SER A 1028 -16.94 -38.99 2.83
C SER A 1028 -16.54 -37.91 1.82
N ASN A 1029 -17.07 -37.98 0.61
CA ASN A 1029 -16.95 -36.90 -0.38
C ASN A 1029 -18.18 -36.89 -1.30
N SER A 1030 -18.31 -35.84 -2.10
CA SER A 1030 -19.47 -35.61 -2.96
C SER A 1030 -19.72 -36.72 -4.00
N ALA A 1031 -18.71 -37.54 -4.36
CA ALA A 1031 -18.91 -38.66 -5.27
C ALA A 1031 -19.82 -39.74 -4.67
N ALA A 1032 -19.86 -39.88 -3.34
CA ALA A 1032 -20.72 -40.85 -2.66
C ALA A 1032 -22.21 -40.61 -2.95
N ALA A 1033 -22.61 -39.34 -3.09
CA ALA A 1033 -23.99 -38.96 -3.41
C ALA A 1033 -24.23 -38.73 -4.91
N SER A 1034 -23.26 -38.15 -5.62
CA SER A 1034 -23.42 -37.74 -7.02
C SER A 1034 -22.99 -38.79 -8.06
N GLY A 1035 -22.12 -39.73 -7.68
CA GLY A 1035 -21.45 -40.66 -8.59
C GLY A 1035 -20.34 -40.04 -9.45
N ASP A 1036 -20.14 -38.72 -9.41
CA ASP A 1036 -19.09 -38.02 -10.17
C ASP A 1036 -17.76 -38.02 -9.40
N THR A 1037 -16.75 -38.68 -9.97
CA THR A 1037 -15.40 -38.79 -9.39
C THR A 1037 -14.38 -37.82 -10.00
N SER A 1038 -14.77 -37.05 -11.02
CA SER A 1038 -13.87 -36.16 -11.75
C SER A 1038 -13.51 -34.90 -10.96
N ARG A 1039 -14.41 -34.46 -10.09
CA ARG A 1039 -14.28 -33.22 -9.31
C ARG A 1039 -15.14 -33.29 -8.06
N VAL A 1040 -14.54 -33.58 -6.91
CA VAL A 1040 -15.27 -33.84 -5.66
C VAL A 1040 -15.00 -32.78 -4.58
N VAL A 1041 -15.84 -32.74 -3.55
CA VAL A 1041 -15.59 -32.01 -2.31
C VAL A 1041 -15.57 -33.02 -1.16
N GLY A 1042 -14.55 -32.96 -0.30
CA GLY A 1042 -14.39 -33.84 0.85
C GLY A 1042 -15.16 -33.36 2.09
N TYR A 1043 -15.66 -34.31 2.89
CA TYR A 1043 -16.40 -34.04 4.11
C TYR A 1043 -15.86 -34.90 5.25
N ALA A 1044 -15.60 -34.29 6.41
CA ALA A 1044 -15.09 -35.00 7.57
C ALA A 1044 -15.82 -34.55 8.85
N GLY A 1045 -16.14 -35.53 9.69
CA GLY A 1045 -16.63 -35.31 11.04
C GLY A 1045 -15.52 -35.62 12.05
N VAL A 1046 -15.08 -34.62 12.80
CA VAL A 1046 -13.98 -34.77 13.78
C VAL A 1046 -14.43 -34.27 15.14
N VAL A 1047 -14.06 -34.97 16.22
CA VAL A 1047 -14.33 -34.53 17.61
C VAL A 1047 -13.02 -34.28 18.35
N MET A 1048 -13.02 -33.43 19.37
CA MET A 1048 -11.83 -33.11 20.18
C MET A 1048 -12.16 -33.03 21.67
N ASP A 1049 -11.27 -33.60 22.47
CA ASP A 1049 -11.24 -33.44 23.93
C ASP A 1049 -10.39 -32.25 24.37
#